data_AF-A0A812VZU0-F1
#
_entry.id   AF-A0A812VZU0-F1
#
_cell.length_a   1.000
_cell.length_b   1.000
_cell.length_c   1.000
_cell.angle_alpha   90.00
_cell.angle_beta   90.00
_cell.angle_gamma   90.00
#
_symmetry.space_group_name_H-M   'P 1'
#
loop_
_entity.id
_entity.type
_entity.pdbx_description
1 polymer ?
#
loop_
_entity_poly.entity_id
_entity_poly.type
_entity_poly.pdbx_seq_one_letter_code
_entity_poly.pdbx_strand_id
1 'polypeptide(L)'
;MTESDLKAVSDSFEGLEGMNLPVAAFVEAFKTNPVLVRKIALVTGFEEHLLKSIPQEELLSTFAQWDSEGSGNLSFENFVQGLSKMRQFNRSATEQAEVAEEQAVLDASVQEAKEAFLAAGGGQGSELDLQAFLVALSDATLVDKIATATGLPTSFFESLSVRQLLDLFKEVDLDCSGTISLEEWIEALARIRMTLYDERKAEMDAAMDAVRTHAEAALNEGDEDWSGEFDFREFIVAFKYNPTFLRKVSLATGISVEELGSMQDESIEDLFLALDTDFSGTVSFAEFVKGLAQIRLIRKARVDQERQQQEAAMLDEALSIAAEAFETADFDLRGELDLQSFMQALGNTKVAEKVSQATSVPTEWFLSLDVGQMVELFQDIDADANGKVSFHEWILALLRVRQANHEDLKAERQQEMAAIESLVEEALEEGDEDWSGELDFREFIAAFRCNPRFVRKVALAADTTVEDLSALANEDLEQFFAVLDTDRSGTISFDEFVNGLLDIRLKRHAYAREQAEAENQAVIDVAYLDALDAFSQADLGVTGELDLDSFHKALQQPAILEKVAVASQLPPEFFTKLSKQDIRDMFARMDTDCSGGISFNEWVAAIVNTRQEVYLTEKLEQETAIAAVMGDAAAAMDEVLEDWTGEFELQRFISAFQTNSAFLQKVSHATGLPAEEYQRLQASDLKDLFDALDMDFSGTVSFSEFVEGLAAIRRAHEAAILEEVPSPTASRKVVKDAMVQGAPEGMDSITPSGLKQLMSLLDADRWTPAKLEKLIAGLPWTNGTLPLSKLVDLLY
;
A
#
# COMPACT_ATOMS: atom_id res chain seq x y z
N MET A 1 -33.72 -15.67 19.46
CA MET A 1 -33.51 -16.15 18.09
C MET A 1 -33.66 -14.97 17.15
N THR A 2 -32.60 -14.64 16.41
CA THR A 2 -32.65 -13.62 15.36
C THR A 2 -33.11 -14.27 14.04
N GLU A 3 -33.74 -13.49 13.17
CA GLU A 3 -34.23 -13.97 11.87
C GLU A 3 -33.06 -14.38 10.94
N SER A 4 -31.87 -13.78 11.13
CA SER A 4 -30.65 -14.13 10.39
C SER A 4 -30.06 -15.48 10.79
N ASP A 5 -30.11 -15.86 12.08
CA ASP A 5 -29.58 -17.15 12.56
C ASP A 5 -30.39 -18.32 12.00
N LEU A 6 -31.71 -18.16 11.90
CA LEU A 6 -32.61 -19.14 11.30
C LEU A 6 -32.33 -19.31 9.81
N LYS A 7 -32.08 -18.21 9.10
CA LYS A 7 -31.77 -18.23 7.67
C LYS A 7 -30.44 -18.93 7.37
N ALA A 8 -29.38 -18.62 8.13
CA ALA A 8 -28.08 -19.26 7.96
C ALA A 8 -28.12 -20.79 8.20
N VAL A 9 -28.86 -21.25 9.22
CA VAL A 9 -29.07 -22.69 9.48
C VAL A 9 -29.90 -23.33 8.37
N SER A 10 -30.93 -22.63 7.86
CA SER A 10 -31.78 -23.12 6.77
C SER A 10 -31.00 -23.32 5.48
N ASP A 11 -30.16 -22.35 5.10
CA ASP A 11 -29.39 -22.39 3.85
C ASP A 11 -28.38 -23.56 3.84
N SER A 12 -27.83 -23.97 4.99
CA SER A 12 -26.94 -25.14 5.11
C SER A 12 -27.61 -26.50 4.84
N PHE A 13 -28.94 -26.56 4.87
CA PHE A 13 -29.74 -27.77 4.67
C PHE A 13 -30.71 -27.67 3.47
N GLU A 14 -30.36 -26.86 2.46
CA GLU A 14 -31.06 -26.83 1.16
C GLU A 14 -31.31 -28.26 0.62
N GLY A 15 -32.56 -28.52 0.19
CA GLY A 15 -33.02 -29.83 -0.27
C GLY A 15 -33.73 -30.70 0.78
N LEU A 16 -33.75 -30.29 2.06
CA LEU A 16 -34.55 -30.93 3.11
C LEU A 16 -35.85 -30.20 3.44
N GLU A 17 -36.25 -29.19 2.67
CA GLU A 17 -37.45 -28.37 2.94
C GLU A 17 -38.76 -29.18 3.01
N GLY A 18 -38.81 -30.36 2.37
CA GLY A 18 -39.94 -31.28 2.41
C GLY A 18 -39.93 -32.27 3.59
N MET A 19 -38.95 -32.20 4.49
CA MET A 19 -38.77 -33.16 5.58
C MET A 19 -39.92 -33.10 6.59
N ASN A 20 -40.58 -34.24 6.79
CA ASN A 20 -41.58 -34.46 7.84
C ASN A 20 -41.59 -35.95 8.23
N LEU A 21 -40.69 -36.34 9.14
CA LEU A 21 -40.42 -37.73 9.48
C LEU A 21 -40.81 -38.04 10.93
N PRO A 22 -41.29 -39.25 11.25
CA PRO A 22 -41.44 -39.68 12.64
C PRO A 22 -40.11 -39.53 13.38
N VAL A 23 -40.13 -39.00 14.61
CA VAL A 23 -38.91 -38.74 15.40
C VAL A 23 -38.02 -39.99 15.51
N ALA A 24 -38.62 -41.17 15.66
CA ALA A 24 -37.89 -42.43 15.70
C ALA A 24 -37.14 -42.77 14.40
N ALA A 25 -37.76 -42.49 13.25
CA ALA A 25 -37.13 -42.69 11.94
C ALA A 25 -36.02 -41.65 11.69
N PHE A 26 -36.18 -40.43 12.20
CA PHE A 26 -35.14 -39.41 12.14
C PHE A 26 -33.93 -39.78 13.00
N VAL A 27 -34.12 -40.30 14.22
CA VAL A 27 -33.01 -40.77 15.07
C VAL A 27 -32.25 -41.93 14.43
N GLU A 28 -32.96 -42.84 13.76
CA GLU A 28 -32.33 -43.92 13.00
C GLU A 28 -31.50 -43.37 11.83
N ALA A 29 -32.03 -42.40 11.08
CA ALA A 29 -31.30 -41.69 10.02
C ALA A 29 -30.09 -40.92 10.56
N PHE A 30 -30.23 -40.24 11.70
CA PHE A 30 -29.15 -39.52 12.37
C PHE A 30 -28.00 -40.45 12.79
N LYS A 31 -28.29 -41.64 13.31
CA LYS A 31 -27.24 -42.61 13.68
C LYS A 31 -26.59 -43.33 12.50
N THR A 32 -27.29 -43.40 11.37
CA THR A 32 -26.84 -44.18 10.20
C THR A 32 -26.28 -43.33 9.07
N ASN A 33 -26.52 -42.01 9.08
CA ASN A 33 -26.10 -41.09 8.04
C ASN A 33 -25.00 -40.12 8.56
N PRO A 34 -23.71 -40.42 8.29
CA PRO A 34 -22.59 -39.58 8.75
C PRO A 34 -22.64 -38.16 8.16
N VAL A 35 -23.11 -38.00 6.92
CA VAL A 35 -23.24 -36.68 6.27
C VAL A 35 -24.22 -35.78 7.03
N LEU A 36 -25.31 -36.36 7.56
CA LEU A 36 -26.29 -35.62 8.36
C LEU A 36 -25.69 -35.18 9.71
N VAL A 37 -24.90 -36.04 10.37
CA VAL A 37 -24.23 -35.70 11.63
C VAL A 37 -23.18 -34.62 11.41
N ARG A 38 -22.34 -34.73 10.38
CA ARG A 38 -21.33 -33.71 10.03
C ARG A 38 -21.96 -32.34 9.75
N LYS A 39 -23.04 -32.29 8.97
CA LYS A 39 -23.76 -31.02 8.74
C LYS A 39 -24.35 -30.45 10.03
N ILE A 40 -24.86 -31.30 10.92
CA ILE A 40 -25.39 -30.85 12.23
C ILE A 40 -24.26 -30.36 13.13
N ALA A 41 -23.12 -31.07 13.20
CA ALA A 41 -21.92 -30.69 13.91
C ALA A 41 -21.42 -29.31 13.46
N LEU A 42 -21.24 -29.13 12.15
CA LEU A 42 -20.76 -27.90 11.53
C LEU A 42 -21.69 -26.70 11.76
N VAL A 43 -23.00 -26.92 11.71
CA VAL A 43 -24.01 -25.87 11.93
C VAL A 43 -24.18 -25.52 13.40
N THR A 44 -24.01 -26.49 14.32
CA THR A 44 -24.20 -26.28 15.76
C THR A 44 -22.91 -26.01 16.52
N GLY A 45 -21.76 -26.26 15.91
CA GLY A 45 -20.42 -26.20 16.51
C GLY A 45 -20.10 -27.34 17.47
N PHE A 46 -20.98 -28.36 17.61
CA PHE A 46 -20.71 -29.51 18.47
C PHE A 46 -19.75 -30.47 17.78
N GLU A 47 -18.85 -31.07 18.55
CA GLU A 47 -17.94 -32.09 18.04
C GLU A 47 -18.72 -33.33 17.55
N GLU A 48 -18.33 -33.83 16.39
CA GLU A 48 -19.03 -34.92 15.71
C GLU A 48 -19.01 -36.22 16.53
N HIS A 49 -17.89 -36.51 17.21
CA HIS A 49 -17.77 -37.70 18.07
C HIS A 49 -18.71 -37.64 19.29
N LEU A 50 -18.91 -36.45 19.89
CA LEU A 50 -19.86 -36.25 20.99
C LEU A 50 -21.28 -36.54 20.53
N LEU A 51 -21.67 -36.03 19.35
CA LEU A 51 -22.99 -36.27 18.76
C LEU A 51 -23.25 -37.76 18.45
N LYS A 52 -22.24 -38.49 17.99
CA LYS A 52 -22.32 -39.95 17.74
C LYS A 52 -22.46 -40.76 19.02
N SER A 53 -21.83 -40.30 20.11
CA SER A 53 -21.80 -40.98 21.40
C SER A 53 -23.13 -40.92 22.17
N ILE A 54 -24.05 -40.02 21.79
CA ILE A 54 -25.32 -39.80 22.49
C ILE A 54 -26.17 -41.09 22.47
N PRO A 55 -26.63 -41.59 23.63
CA PRO A 55 -27.55 -42.71 23.72
C PRO A 55 -28.84 -42.50 22.89
N GLN A 56 -29.34 -43.56 22.25
CA GLN A 56 -30.53 -43.46 21.40
C GLN A 56 -31.78 -42.96 22.16
N GLU A 57 -31.94 -43.35 23.43
CA GLU A 57 -33.04 -42.88 24.29
C GLU A 57 -32.99 -41.37 24.53
N GLU A 58 -31.78 -40.82 24.62
CA GLU A 58 -31.55 -39.40 24.85
C GLU A 58 -31.77 -38.59 23.56
N LEU A 59 -31.35 -39.10 22.40
CA LEU A 59 -31.69 -38.50 21.09
C LEU A 59 -33.20 -38.50 20.84
N LEU A 60 -33.90 -39.60 21.15
CA LEU A 60 -35.36 -39.68 21.03
C LEU A 60 -36.05 -38.64 21.89
N SER A 61 -35.60 -38.46 23.13
CA SER A 61 -36.11 -37.42 24.04
C SER A 61 -35.84 -36.02 23.48
N THR A 62 -34.61 -35.75 23.02
CA THR A 62 -34.19 -34.44 22.53
C THR A 62 -34.95 -34.03 21.27
N PHE A 63 -35.03 -34.89 20.25
CA PHE A 63 -35.78 -34.55 19.02
C PHE A 63 -37.30 -34.57 19.22
N ALA A 64 -37.83 -35.32 20.19
CA ALA A 64 -39.24 -35.23 20.56
C ALA A 64 -39.58 -33.87 21.20
N GLN A 65 -38.63 -33.22 21.88
CA GLN A 65 -38.82 -31.86 22.39
C GLN A 65 -38.81 -30.80 21.28
N TRP A 66 -38.29 -31.13 20.09
CA TRP A 66 -38.24 -30.21 18.95
C TRP A 66 -39.55 -30.21 18.16
N ASP A 67 -40.35 -31.27 18.26
CA ASP A 67 -41.72 -31.34 17.74
C ASP A 67 -42.66 -30.46 18.59
N SER A 68 -42.58 -29.15 18.35
CA SER A 68 -43.33 -28.13 19.08
C SER A 68 -44.85 -28.27 18.95
N GLU A 69 -45.31 -28.98 17.92
CA GLU A 69 -46.73 -29.19 17.61
C GLU A 69 -47.26 -30.51 18.21
N GLY A 70 -46.39 -31.36 18.75
CA GLY A 70 -46.76 -32.67 19.33
C GLY A 70 -47.33 -33.64 18.30
N SER A 71 -46.92 -33.50 17.04
CA SER A 71 -47.41 -34.28 15.91
C SER A 71 -46.88 -35.73 15.88
N GLY A 72 -45.80 -36.01 16.62
CA GLY A 72 -45.01 -37.23 16.55
C GLY A 72 -43.97 -37.23 15.43
N ASN A 73 -43.96 -36.19 14.59
CA ASN A 73 -43.04 -36.02 13.48
C ASN A 73 -42.17 -34.76 13.64
N LEU A 74 -40.94 -34.85 13.16
CA LEU A 74 -40.01 -33.74 13.08
C LEU A 74 -40.14 -33.09 11.68
N SER A 75 -40.76 -31.90 11.63
CA SER A 75 -40.79 -31.06 10.42
C SER A 75 -39.46 -30.35 10.23
N PHE A 76 -39.15 -29.93 8.99
CA PHE A 76 -37.96 -29.14 8.67
C PHE A 76 -37.86 -27.86 9.52
N GLU A 77 -38.99 -27.18 9.72
CA GLU A 77 -39.05 -25.93 10.50
C GLU A 77 -38.72 -26.17 11.98
N ASN A 78 -39.26 -27.24 12.58
CA ASN A 78 -38.95 -27.66 13.95
C ASN A 78 -37.49 -28.11 14.10
N PHE A 79 -36.94 -28.77 13.08
CA PHE A 79 -35.55 -29.19 13.03
C PHE A 79 -34.58 -27.99 13.00
N VAL A 80 -34.81 -27.02 12.12
CA VAL A 80 -34.00 -25.79 12.02
C VAL A 80 -34.05 -24.97 13.33
N GLN A 81 -35.23 -24.85 13.95
CA GLN A 81 -35.36 -24.17 15.24
C GLN A 81 -34.61 -24.90 16.37
N GLY A 82 -34.63 -26.23 16.35
CA GLY A 82 -33.88 -27.07 17.30
C GLY A 82 -32.37 -26.92 17.16
N LEU A 83 -31.85 -26.95 15.93
CA LEU A 83 -30.44 -26.71 15.64
C LEU A 83 -29.99 -25.31 16.03
N SER A 84 -30.82 -24.28 15.78
CA SER A 84 -30.54 -22.92 16.21
C SER A 84 -30.41 -22.83 17.75
N LYS A 85 -31.25 -23.54 18.50
CA LYS A 85 -31.14 -23.61 19.98
C LYS A 85 -29.89 -24.36 20.43
N MET A 86 -29.53 -25.47 19.78
CA MET A 86 -28.28 -26.18 20.06
C MET A 86 -27.06 -25.30 19.80
N ARG A 87 -27.04 -24.59 18.67
CA ARG A 87 -25.99 -23.64 18.31
C ARG A 87 -25.85 -22.53 19.35
N GLN A 88 -26.97 -21.97 19.82
CA GLN A 88 -26.96 -20.95 20.87
C GLN A 88 -26.45 -21.51 22.21
N PHE A 89 -26.86 -22.73 22.57
CA PHE A 89 -26.38 -23.38 23.80
C PHE A 89 -24.87 -23.64 23.75
N ASN A 90 -24.38 -24.18 22.64
CA ASN A 90 -22.96 -24.44 22.47
C ASN A 90 -22.15 -23.15 22.50
N ARG A 91 -22.59 -22.12 21.74
CA ARG A 91 -21.97 -20.79 21.79
C ARG A 91 -21.90 -20.24 23.22
N SER A 92 -22.96 -20.39 24.02
CA SER A 92 -22.96 -19.97 25.43
C SER A 92 -22.03 -20.80 26.33
N ALA A 93 -21.81 -22.06 26.02
CA ALA A 93 -20.88 -22.93 26.75
C ALA A 93 -19.42 -22.59 26.39
N THR A 94 -19.14 -22.32 25.12
CA THR A 94 -17.83 -21.82 24.65
C THR A 94 -17.52 -20.45 25.25
N GLU A 95 -18.47 -19.51 25.23
CA GLU A 95 -18.34 -18.20 25.89
C GLU A 95 -18.05 -18.33 27.39
N GLN A 96 -18.67 -19.30 28.09
CA GLN A 96 -18.39 -19.54 29.51
C GLN A 96 -17.00 -20.15 29.76
N ALA A 97 -16.53 -21.01 28.87
CA ALA A 97 -15.17 -21.56 28.95
C ALA A 97 -14.12 -20.46 28.68
N GLU A 98 -14.36 -19.59 27.70
CA GLU A 98 -13.51 -18.44 27.41
C GLU A 98 -13.42 -17.46 28.59
N VAL A 99 -14.55 -17.11 29.20
CA VAL A 99 -14.57 -16.24 30.40
C VAL A 99 -13.84 -16.90 31.58
N ALA A 100 -13.91 -18.22 31.72
CA ALA A 100 -13.17 -18.93 32.77
C ALA A 100 -11.66 -18.93 32.51
N GLU A 101 -11.22 -19.05 31.26
CA GLU A 101 -9.81 -18.96 30.86
C GLU A 101 -9.25 -17.55 31.08
N GLU A 102 -9.99 -16.52 30.64
CA GLU A 102 -9.66 -15.11 30.85
C GLU A 102 -9.52 -14.79 32.35
N GLN A 103 -10.46 -15.24 33.17
CA GLN A 103 -10.42 -15.07 34.62
C GLN A 103 -9.21 -15.78 35.25
N ALA A 104 -8.84 -16.96 34.78
CA ALA A 104 -7.68 -17.69 35.29
C ALA A 104 -6.35 -16.98 34.96
N VAL A 105 -6.24 -16.37 33.77
CA VAL A 105 -5.07 -15.56 33.38
C VAL A 105 -4.97 -14.31 34.26
N LEU A 106 -6.10 -13.64 34.52
CA LEU A 106 -6.15 -12.46 35.38
C LEU A 106 -5.78 -12.79 36.83
N ASP A 107 -6.32 -13.89 37.38
CA ASP A 107 -6.03 -14.32 38.75
C ASP A 107 -4.54 -14.65 38.95
N ALA A 108 -3.91 -15.28 37.95
CA ALA A 108 -2.48 -15.55 37.95
C ALA A 108 -1.64 -14.26 37.88
N SER A 109 -2.01 -13.33 37.00
CA SER A 109 -1.33 -12.02 36.88
C SER A 109 -1.40 -11.21 38.17
N VAL A 110 -2.58 -11.15 38.80
CA VAL A 110 -2.79 -10.45 40.08
C VAL A 110 -1.93 -11.03 41.20
N GLN A 111 -1.76 -12.35 41.23
CA GLN A 111 -0.93 -13.01 42.23
C GLN A 111 0.56 -12.66 42.04
N GLU A 112 1.07 -12.76 40.82
CA GLU A 112 2.47 -12.40 40.51
C GLU A 112 2.75 -10.90 40.71
N ALA A 113 1.81 -10.03 40.35
CA ALA A 113 1.90 -8.59 40.57
C ALA A 113 2.03 -8.24 42.06
N LYS A 114 1.25 -8.90 42.93
CA LYS A 114 1.35 -8.74 44.39
C LYS A 114 2.71 -9.16 44.92
N GLU A 115 3.23 -10.29 44.43
CA GLU A 115 4.53 -10.80 44.84
C GLU A 115 5.69 -9.91 44.39
N ALA A 116 5.58 -9.31 43.19
CA ALA A 116 6.52 -8.33 42.69
C ALA A 116 6.51 -7.06 43.57
N PHE A 117 5.33 -6.53 43.89
CA PHE A 117 5.21 -5.32 44.74
C PHE A 117 5.82 -5.52 46.13
N LEU A 118 5.54 -6.67 46.76
CA LEU A 118 6.09 -7.02 48.08
C LEU A 118 7.62 -7.13 48.04
N ALA A 119 8.16 -7.71 46.98
CA ALA A 119 9.61 -7.85 46.80
C ALA A 119 10.30 -6.51 46.49
N ALA A 120 9.60 -5.55 45.88
CA ALA A 120 10.08 -4.19 45.60
C ALA A 120 10.20 -3.30 46.86
N GLY A 121 9.83 -3.83 48.03
CA GLY A 121 9.85 -3.08 49.31
C GLY A 121 8.49 -2.49 49.69
N GLY A 122 7.45 -2.73 48.89
CA GLY A 122 6.07 -2.37 49.17
C GLY A 122 5.40 -3.37 50.12
N GLY A 123 5.54 -3.21 51.44
CA GLY A 123 4.72 -3.93 52.42
C GLY A 123 3.22 -3.61 52.31
N GLN A 124 2.38 -4.37 53.04
CA GLN A 124 0.93 -4.09 53.12
C GLN A 124 0.69 -2.67 53.68
N GLY A 125 0.30 -1.74 52.81
CA GLY A 125 0.03 -0.33 53.14
C GLY A 125 1.19 0.64 52.96
N SER A 126 2.27 0.26 52.26
CA SER A 126 3.32 1.19 51.84
C SER A 126 3.28 1.42 50.33
N GLU A 127 3.62 2.62 49.90
CA GLU A 127 3.68 3.01 48.49
C GLU A 127 5.14 3.05 48.02
N LEU A 128 5.36 2.78 46.73
CA LEU A 128 6.67 2.84 46.10
C LEU A 128 6.90 4.24 45.53
N ASP A 129 7.89 4.96 46.05
CA ASP A 129 8.33 6.21 45.40
C ASP A 129 9.11 5.93 44.11
N LEU A 130 9.36 6.97 43.32
CA LEU A 130 10.11 6.87 42.06
C LEU A 130 11.49 6.21 42.22
N GLN A 131 12.18 6.46 43.33
CA GLN A 131 13.51 5.88 43.56
C GLN A 131 13.40 4.38 43.86
N ALA A 132 12.44 3.97 44.67
CA ALA A 132 12.15 2.57 44.97
C ALA A 132 11.67 1.81 43.72
N PHE A 133 10.84 2.44 42.89
CA PHE A 133 10.38 1.89 41.61
C PHE A 133 11.54 1.67 40.63
N LEU A 134 12.43 2.65 40.45
CA LEU A 134 13.59 2.52 39.57
C LEU A 134 14.58 1.46 40.07
N VAL A 135 14.76 1.35 41.39
CA VAL A 135 15.60 0.30 42.00
C VAL A 135 14.96 -1.08 41.80
N ALA A 136 13.64 -1.20 41.92
CA ALA A 136 12.91 -2.44 41.69
C ALA A 136 13.04 -2.92 40.23
N LEU A 137 12.95 -2.02 39.26
CA LEU A 137 13.14 -2.33 37.83
C LEU A 137 14.61 -2.56 37.43
N SER A 138 15.55 -2.30 38.35
CA SER A 138 16.97 -2.64 38.17
C SER A 138 17.34 -4.00 38.79
N ASP A 139 16.42 -4.64 39.52
CA ASP A 139 16.64 -5.95 40.15
C ASP A 139 16.11 -7.05 39.22
N ALA A 140 17.01 -7.92 38.74
CA ALA A 140 16.70 -9.00 37.82
C ALA A 140 15.62 -9.96 38.35
N THR A 141 15.52 -10.17 39.66
CA THR A 141 14.52 -11.06 40.25
C THR A 141 13.12 -10.44 40.28
N LEU A 142 13.05 -9.11 40.39
CA LEU A 142 11.80 -8.36 40.33
C LEU A 142 11.31 -8.20 38.90
N VAL A 143 12.24 -7.92 37.97
CA VAL A 143 11.95 -7.88 36.54
C VAL A 143 11.38 -9.21 36.05
N ASP A 144 11.89 -10.34 36.52
CA ASP A 144 11.35 -11.67 36.19
C ASP A 144 9.89 -11.87 36.66
N LYS A 145 9.55 -11.39 37.86
CA LYS A 145 8.18 -11.43 38.38
C LYS A 145 7.24 -10.48 37.63
N ILE A 146 7.71 -9.29 37.28
CA ILE A 146 6.96 -8.31 36.49
C ILE A 146 6.73 -8.85 35.07
N ALA A 147 7.76 -9.44 34.47
CA ALA A 147 7.70 -10.14 33.19
C ALA A 147 6.66 -11.27 33.23
N THR A 148 6.64 -12.07 34.29
CA THR A 148 5.64 -13.14 34.47
C THR A 148 4.22 -12.57 34.62
N ALA A 149 4.04 -11.54 35.43
CA ALA A 149 2.74 -10.90 35.66
C ALA A 149 2.17 -10.25 34.39
N THR A 150 3.02 -9.64 33.57
CA THR A 150 2.62 -8.94 32.33
C THR A 150 2.61 -9.84 31.10
N GLY A 151 3.42 -10.90 31.07
CA GLY A 151 3.66 -11.72 29.88
C GLY A 151 4.66 -11.14 28.89
N LEU A 152 5.39 -10.09 29.28
CA LEU A 152 6.46 -9.46 28.50
C LEU A 152 7.82 -10.13 28.79
N PRO A 153 8.75 -10.19 27.83
CA PRO A 153 10.08 -10.73 28.06
C PRO A 153 10.90 -9.80 28.98
N THR A 154 11.80 -10.37 29.80
CA THR A 154 12.66 -9.60 30.70
C THR A 154 13.54 -8.57 29.98
N SER A 155 13.99 -8.91 28.76
CA SER A 155 14.78 -8.02 27.90
C SER A 155 14.07 -6.71 27.54
N PHE A 156 12.73 -6.71 27.49
CA PHE A 156 11.95 -5.49 27.27
C PHE A 156 12.25 -4.47 28.35
N PHE A 157 12.17 -4.88 29.62
CA PHE A 157 12.39 -4.00 30.78
C PHE A 157 13.85 -3.55 30.89
N GLU A 158 14.80 -4.41 30.52
CA GLU A 158 16.24 -4.08 30.49
C GLU A 158 16.59 -3.03 29.43
N SER A 159 15.79 -2.93 28.36
CA SER A 159 16.02 -1.99 27.26
C SER A 159 15.45 -0.58 27.49
N LEU A 160 14.65 -0.39 28.55
CA LEU A 160 13.98 0.88 28.81
C LEU A 160 14.97 1.97 29.26
N SER A 161 14.94 3.10 28.56
CA SER A 161 15.67 4.30 28.97
C SER A 161 15.07 4.92 30.24
N VAL A 162 15.87 5.72 30.96
CA VAL A 162 15.41 6.45 32.17
C VAL A 162 14.17 7.31 31.87
N ARG A 163 14.05 7.87 30.66
CA ARG A 163 12.87 8.66 30.26
C ARG A 163 11.63 7.79 30.11
N GLN A 164 11.74 6.63 29.47
CA GLN A 164 10.64 5.67 29.34
C GLN A 164 10.22 5.10 30.71
N LEU A 165 11.17 4.84 31.61
CA LEU A 165 10.87 4.43 32.98
C LEU A 165 10.14 5.52 33.78
N LEU A 166 10.47 6.80 33.56
CA LEU A 166 9.77 7.93 34.17
C LEU A 166 8.34 8.08 33.63
N ASP A 167 8.15 7.86 32.32
CA ASP A 167 6.82 7.93 31.73
C ASP A 167 5.97 6.73 32.17
N LEU A 168 6.56 5.53 32.26
CA LEU A 168 5.92 4.35 32.84
C LEU A 168 5.51 4.59 34.30
N PHE A 169 6.37 5.20 35.12
CA PHE A 169 6.03 5.53 36.52
C PHE A 169 4.79 6.42 36.59
N LYS A 170 4.69 7.45 35.73
CA LYS A 170 3.51 8.34 35.68
C LYS A 170 2.25 7.62 35.19
N GLU A 171 2.39 6.63 34.32
CA GLU A 171 1.26 5.85 33.82
C GLU A 171 0.72 4.85 34.86
N VAL A 172 1.58 4.42 35.79
CA VAL A 172 1.23 3.53 36.90
C VAL A 172 0.69 4.33 38.10
N ASP A 173 1.24 5.51 38.38
CA ASP A 173 0.77 6.46 39.41
C ASP A 173 -0.52 7.16 38.93
N LEU A 174 -1.65 6.44 39.03
CA LEU A 174 -2.95 6.86 38.48
C LEU A 174 -3.54 8.08 39.21
N ASP A 175 -3.26 8.21 40.51
CA ASP A 175 -3.74 9.34 41.31
C ASP A 175 -2.76 10.54 41.32
N CYS A 176 -1.62 10.41 40.65
CA CYS A 176 -0.54 11.40 40.56
C CYS A 176 -0.01 11.82 41.94
N SER A 177 -0.05 10.93 42.93
CA SER A 177 0.44 11.18 44.29
C SER A 177 1.97 11.29 44.36
N GLY A 178 2.67 10.81 43.33
CA GLY A 178 4.13 10.71 43.28
C GLY A 178 4.66 9.42 43.91
N THR A 179 3.77 8.50 44.25
CA THR A 179 4.05 7.19 44.86
C THR A 179 3.07 6.16 44.30
N ILE A 180 3.49 4.90 44.16
CA ILE A 180 2.66 3.83 43.58
C ILE A 180 2.13 2.94 44.70
N SER A 181 0.80 2.86 44.82
CA SER A 181 0.12 1.92 45.72
C SER A 181 0.10 0.49 45.18
N LEU A 182 -0.21 -0.49 46.04
CA LEU A 182 -0.37 -1.89 45.63
C LEU A 182 -1.51 -2.04 44.61
N GLU A 183 -2.60 -1.31 44.83
CA GLU A 183 -3.77 -1.31 43.95
C GLU A 183 -3.43 -0.78 42.55
N GLU A 184 -2.74 0.36 42.46
CA GLU A 184 -2.28 0.94 41.19
C GLU A 184 -1.29 0.04 40.46
N TRP A 185 -0.38 -0.58 41.20
CA TRP A 185 0.56 -1.56 40.66
C TRP A 185 -0.14 -2.77 40.06
N ILE A 186 -1.09 -3.37 40.79
CA ILE A 186 -1.86 -4.53 40.30
C ILE A 186 -2.69 -4.12 39.09
N GLU A 187 -3.38 -2.98 39.16
CA GLU A 187 -4.23 -2.49 38.07
C GLU A 187 -3.42 -2.24 36.80
N ALA A 188 -2.23 -1.63 36.92
CA ALA A 188 -1.37 -1.39 35.77
C ALA A 188 -0.84 -2.68 35.13
N LEU A 189 -0.34 -3.63 35.91
CA LEU A 189 0.18 -4.89 35.37
C LEU A 189 -0.93 -5.79 34.82
N ALA A 190 -2.09 -5.84 35.49
CA ALA A 190 -3.26 -6.54 35.00
C ALA A 190 -3.78 -5.92 33.69
N ARG A 191 -3.82 -4.58 33.60
CA ARG A 191 -4.19 -3.87 32.36
C ARG A 191 -3.24 -4.24 31.22
N ILE A 192 -1.93 -4.19 31.45
CA ILE A 192 -0.94 -4.60 30.43
C ILE A 192 -1.16 -6.05 30.00
N ARG A 193 -1.38 -6.96 30.95
CA ARG A 193 -1.63 -8.38 30.67
C ARG A 193 -2.89 -8.59 29.84
N MET A 194 -3.97 -7.90 30.18
CA MET A 194 -5.24 -7.99 29.46
C MET A 194 -5.12 -7.44 28.04
N THR A 195 -4.49 -6.28 27.86
CA THR A 195 -4.25 -5.73 26.51
C THR A 195 -3.45 -6.71 25.65
N LEU A 196 -2.38 -7.31 26.19
CA LEU A 196 -1.58 -8.31 25.46
C LEU A 196 -2.35 -9.61 25.17
N TYR A 197 -3.27 -10.00 26.06
CA TYR A 197 -4.13 -11.16 25.84
C TYR A 197 -5.13 -10.87 24.71
N ASP A 198 -5.79 -9.72 24.73
CA ASP A 198 -6.72 -9.29 23.68
C ASP A 198 -6.03 -9.16 22.32
N GLU A 199 -4.84 -8.57 22.27
CA GLU A 199 -4.02 -8.47 21.06
C GLU A 199 -3.63 -9.85 20.52
N ARG A 200 -3.08 -10.74 21.36
CA ARG A 200 -2.73 -12.11 20.94
C ARG A 200 -3.94 -12.93 20.51
N LYS A 201 -5.08 -12.74 21.17
CA LYS A 201 -6.34 -13.41 20.81
C LYS A 201 -6.82 -12.92 19.45
N ALA A 202 -6.84 -11.61 19.22
CA ALA A 202 -7.22 -11.04 17.93
C ALA A 202 -6.28 -11.50 16.80
N GLU A 203 -4.98 -11.59 17.05
CA GLU A 203 -4.01 -12.15 16.09
C GLU A 203 -4.26 -13.63 15.79
N MET A 204 -4.55 -14.43 16.83
CA MET A 204 -4.88 -15.84 16.69
C MET A 204 -6.17 -16.03 15.89
N ASP A 205 -7.21 -15.25 16.18
CA ASP A 205 -8.50 -15.31 15.48
C ASP A 205 -8.33 -14.94 14.00
N ALA A 206 -7.59 -13.87 13.71
CA ALA A 206 -7.27 -13.48 12.34
C ALA A 206 -6.45 -14.55 11.59
N ALA A 207 -5.47 -15.17 12.27
CA ALA A 207 -4.69 -16.26 11.69
C ALA A 207 -5.54 -17.51 11.44
N MET A 208 -6.44 -17.88 12.35
CA MET A 208 -7.37 -18.99 12.18
C MET A 208 -8.32 -18.75 11.00
N ASP A 209 -8.84 -17.53 10.83
CA ASP A 209 -9.71 -17.19 9.70
C ASP A 209 -8.96 -17.24 8.36
N ALA A 210 -7.71 -16.77 8.30
CA ALA A 210 -6.87 -16.86 7.10
C ALA A 210 -6.53 -18.31 6.72
N VAL A 211 -6.29 -19.16 7.72
CA VAL A 211 -5.94 -20.58 7.55
C VAL A 211 -7.15 -21.43 7.19
N ARG A 212 -8.35 -21.08 7.66
CA ARG A 212 -9.54 -21.93 7.64
C ARG A 212 -9.85 -22.53 6.25
N THR A 213 -9.82 -21.71 5.21
CA THR A 213 -10.14 -22.14 3.84
C THR A 213 -9.17 -23.20 3.33
N HIS A 214 -7.87 -22.99 3.54
CA HIS A 214 -6.84 -23.94 3.11
C HIS A 214 -6.84 -25.20 3.98
N ALA A 215 -7.08 -25.06 5.28
CA ALA A 215 -7.20 -26.19 6.21
C ALA A 215 -8.41 -27.08 5.87
N GLU A 216 -9.54 -26.50 5.47
CA GLU A 216 -10.72 -27.26 5.06
C GLU A 216 -10.46 -28.04 3.77
N ALA A 217 -9.81 -27.42 2.80
CA ALA A 217 -9.40 -28.09 1.57
C ALA A 217 -8.41 -29.24 1.86
N ALA A 218 -7.41 -28.99 2.70
CA ALA A 218 -6.44 -30.01 3.12
C ALA A 218 -7.13 -31.20 3.82
N LEU A 219 -8.07 -30.92 4.72
CA LEU A 219 -8.77 -31.99 5.46
C LEU A 219 -9.62 -32.84 4.51
N ASN A 220 -10.33 -32.24 3.55
CA ASN A 220 -11.10 -32.98 2.55
C ASN A 220 -10.23 -33.87 1.63
N GLU A 221 -8.95 -33.55 1.45
CA GLU A 221 -8.03 -34.33 0.62
C GLU A 221 -7.28 -35.41 1.38
N GLY A 222 -7.01 -35.20 2.68
CA GLY A 222 -6.24 -36.12 3.52
C GLY A 222 -7.09 -37.09 4.36
N ASP A 223 -8.36 -36.77 4.61
CA ASP A 223 -9.32 -37.60 5.35
C ASP A 223 -9.87 -38.72 4.45
N GLU A 224 -9.13 -39.83 4.35
CA GLU A 224 -9.47 -40.96 3.46
C GLU A 224 -10.78 -41.66 3.83
N ASP A 225 -11.10 -41.71 5.13
CA ASP A 225 -12.29 -42.38 5.66
C ASP A 225 -13.49 -41.45 5.88
N TRP A 226 -13.29 -40.15 5.64
CA TRP A 226 -14.28 -39.08 5.73
C TRP A 226 -14.83 -38.90 7.16
N SER A 227 -14.04 -39.27 8.17
CA SER A 227 -14.41 -39.19 9.58
C SER A 227 -14.53 -37.76 10.09
N GLY A 228 -13.86 -36.80 9.44
CA GLY A 228 -13.76 -35.40 9.86
C GLY A 228 -12.62 -35.14 10.84
N GLU A 229 -11.80 -36.14 11.11
CA GLU A 229 -10.65 -36.11 12.00
C GLU A 229 -9.49 -36.80 11.27
N PHE A 230 -8.24 -36.41 11.55
CA PHE A 230 -7.08 -37.16 11.08
C PHE A 230 -6.67 -38.18 12.11
N ASP A 231 -6.68 -39.47 11.76
CA ASP A 231 -5.87 -40.42 12.51
C ASP A 231 -4.37 -40.28 12.16
N PHE A 232 -3.50 -40.79 13.03
CA PHE A 232 -2.05 -40.68 12.84
C PHE A 232 -1.56 -41.26 11.50
N ARG A 233 -2.21 -42.31 11.00
CA ARG A 233 -1.83 -42.97 9.76
C ARG A 233 -2.23 -42.16 8.54
N GLU A 234 -3.45 -41.63 8.55
CA GLU A 234 -3.95 -40.70 7.53
C GLU A 234 -3.07 -39.46 7.46
N PHE A 235 -2.71 -38.90 8.61
CA PHE A 235 -1.83 -37.74 8.71
C PHE A 235 -0.45 -37.99 8.09
N ILE A 236 0.20 -39.13 8.40
CA ILE A 236 1.49 -39.49 7.79
C ILE A 236 1.36 -39.73 6.28
N VAL A 237 0.30 -40.42 5.83
CA VAL A 237 0.10 -40.70 4.40
C VAL A 237 -0.09 -39.40 3.63
N ALA A 238 -0.88 -38.47 4.17
CA ALA A 238 -1.09 -37.16 3.61
C ALA A 238 0.22 -36.37 3.49
N PHE A 239 1.01 -36.29 4.57
CA PHE A 239 2.30 -35.58 4.57
C PHE A 239 3.37 -36.20 3.66
N LYS A 240 3.34 -37.51 3.41
CA LYS A 240 4.39 -38.20 2.62
C LYS A 240 4.05 -38.38 1.15
N TYR A 241 2.77 -38.52 0.82
CA TYR A 241 2.35 -39.00 -0.50
C TYR A 241 1.28 -38.14 -1.15
N ASN A 242 0.73 -37.13 -0.46
CA ASN A 242 -0.28 -36.24 -1.01
C ASN A 242 0.28 -34.82 -1.25
N PRO A 243 0.74 -34.50 -2.47
CA PRO A 243 1.31 -33.19 -2.78
C PRO A 243 0.28 -32.06 -2.68
N THR A 244 -1.00 -32.33 -3.00
CA THR A 244 -2.05 -31.30 -2.92
C THR A 244 -2.34 -30.94 -1.46
N PHE A 245 -2.32 -31.94 -0.56
CA PHE A 245 -2.40 -31.71 0.88
C PHE A 245 -1.23 -30.84 1.39
N LEU A 246 0.00 -31.17 1.01
CA LEU A 246 1.19 -30.38 1.38
C LEU A 246 1.09 -28.94 0.88
N ARG A 247 0.60 -28.71 -0.34
CA ARG A 247 0.37 -27.37 -0.88
C ARG A 247 -0.65 -26.57 -0.06
N LYS A 248 -1.75 -27.19 0.36
CA LYS A 248 -2.75 -26.49 1.18
C LYS A 248 -2.20 -26.16 2.58
N VAL A 249 -1.42 -27.06 3.17
CA VAL A 249 -0.70 -26.80 4.43
C VAL A 249 0.38 -25.71 4.24
N SER A 250 1.07 -25.72 3.11
CA SER A 250 2.05 -24.72 2.72
C SER A 250 1.42 -23.32 2.65
N LEU A 251 0.33 -23.16 1.90
CA LEU A 251 -0.41 -21.89 1.81
C LEU A 251 -0.94 -21.41 3.17
N ALA A 252 -1.44 -22.34 4.00
CA ALA A 252 -1.92 -22.02 5.34
C ALA A 252 -0.79 -21.53 6.27
N THR A 253 0.38 -22.16 6.24
CA THR A 253 1.46 -21.93 7.22
C THR A 253 2.56 -21.01 6.72
N GLY A 254 2.65 -20.83 5.41
CA GLY A 254 3.78 -20.22 4.71
C GLY A 254 5.01 -21.13 4.60
N ILE A 255 4.95 -22.40 5.01
CA ILE A 255 6.08 -23.35 4.91
C ILE A 255 6.18 -23.91 3.50
N SER A 256 7.38 -24.01 2.91
CA SER A 256 7.52 -24.54 1.55
C SER A 256 7.12 -26.02 1.49
N VAL A 257 6.69 -26.47 0.32
CA VAL A 257 6.26 -27.86 0.11
C VAL A 257 7.43 -28.82 0.32
N GLU A 258 8.67 -28.43 0.00
CA GLU A 258 9.85 -29.27 0.22
C GLU A 258 10.26 -29.33 1.69
N GLU A 259 10.15 -28.22 2.44
CA GLU A 259 10.36 -28.22 3.89
C GLU A 259 9.39 -29.20 4.56
N LEU A 260 8.12 -29.20 4.17
CA LEU A 260 7.11 -30.12 4.69
C LEU A 260 7.31 -31.57 4.21
N GLY A 261 7.58 -31.77 2.92
CA GLY A 261 7.75 -33.10 2.33
C GLY A 261 9.04 -33.81 2.74
N SER A 262 10.07 -33.05 3.13
CA SER A 262 11.34 -33.58 3.63
C SER A 262 11.34 -33.87 5.14
N MET A 263 10.25 -33.58 5.85
CA MET A 263 10.12 -33.87 7.28
C MET A 263 10.32 -35.36 7.56
N GLN A 264 11.11 -35.65 8.59
CA GLN A 264 11.28 -37.01 9.08
C GLN A 264 10.03 -37.49 9.80
N ASP A 265 9.83 -38.80 9.87
CA ASP A 265 8.64 -39.39 10.46
C ASP A 265 8.51 -38.98 11.94
N GLU A 266 9.63 -38.87 12.66
CA GLU A 266 9.65 -38.37 14.04
C GLU A 266 9.15 -36.92 14.15
N SER A 267 9.48 -36.06 13.17
CA SER A 267 9.03 -34.65 13.17
C SER A 267 7.55 -34.51 12.83
N ILE A 268 7.03 -35.39 11.97
CA ILE A 268 5.60 -35.45 11.63
C ILE A 268 4.81 -35.98 12.85
N GLU A 269 5.37 -36.92 13.59
CA GLU A 269 4.79 -37.42 14.85
C GLU A 269 4.76 -36.34 15.94
N ASP A 270 5.85 -35.61 16.13
CA ASP A 270 5.90 -34.48 17.05
C ASP A 270 4.86 -33.40 16.67
N LEU A 271 4.69 -33.14 15.37
CA LEU A 271 3.68 -32.22 14.85
C LEU A 271 2.26 -32.73 15.15
N PHE A 272 1.96 -34.00 14.87
CA PHE A 272 0.65 -34.58 15.16
C PHE A 272 0.30 -34.48 16.64
N LEU A 273 1.24 -34.83 17.53
CA LEU A 273 1.05 -34.73 18.98
C LEU A 273 0.90 -33.29 19.48
N ALA A 274 1.49 -32.32 18.78
CA ALA A 274 1.31 -30.91 19.10
C ALA A 274 -0.07 -30.39 18.65
N LEU A 275 -0.64 -30.96 17.59
CA LEU A 275 -1.98 -30.63 17.09
C LEU A 275 -3.09 -31.26 17.93
N ASP A 276 -2.91 -32.52 18.36
CA ASP A 276 -3.84 -33.27 19.22
C ASP A 276 -3.81 -32.72 20.67
N THR A 277 -4.52 -31.62 20.88
CA THR A 277 -4.50 -30.89 22.16
C THR A 277 -5.33 -31.56 23.24
N ASP A 278 -6.34 -32.32 22.85
CA ASP A 278 -7.20 -33.07 23.78
C ASP A 278 -6.70 -34.49 24.05
N PHE A 279 -5.62 -34.92 23.38
CA PHE A 279 -5.02 -36.24 23.46
C PHE A 279 -6.01 -37.36 23.09
N SER A 280 -6.93 -37.08 22.18
CA SER A 280 -7.89 -38.06 21.66
C SER A 280 -7.22 -39.14 20.82
N GLY A 281 -6.01 -38.89 20.32
CA GLY A 281 -5.30 -39.74 19.36
C GLY A 281 -5.72 -39.49 17.92
N THR A 282 -6.46 -38.41 17.68
CA THR A 282 -6.97 -37.95 16.39
C THR A 282 -6.88 -36.42 16.36
N VAL A 283 -6.70 -35.82 15.19
CA VAL A 283 -6.68 -34.35 15.06
C VAL A 283 -7.97 -33.87 14.45
N SER A 284 -8.79 -33.17 15.23
CA SER A 284 -10.05 -32.57 14.74
C SER A 284 -9.80 -31.37 13.83
N PHE A 285 -10.81 -30.97 13.05
CA PHE A 285 -10.70 -29.76 12.21
C PHE A 285 -10.35 -28.49 13.02
N ALA A 286 -10.90 -28.33 14.22
CA ALA A 286 -10.61 -27.19 15.07
C ALA A 286 -9.15 -27.18 15.55
N GLU A 287 -8.62 -28.33 15.92
CA GLU A 287 -7.23 -28.53 16.32
C GLU A 287 -6.26 -28.30 15.16
N PHE A 288 -6.61 -28.81 13.98
CA PHE A 288 -5.82 -28.62 12.77
C PHE A 288 -5.73 -27.13 12.41
N VAL A 289 -6.86 -26.41 12.36
CA VAL A 289 -6.88 -24.96 12.09
C VAL A 289 -6.07 -24.18 13.13
N LYS A 290 -6.28 -24.45 14.42
CA LYS A 290 -5.58 -23.77 15.52
C LYS A 290 -4.07 -24.00 15.46
N GLY A 291 -3.64 -25.22 15.18
CA GLY A 291 -2.23 -25.55 15.10
C GLY A 291 -1.53 -24.97 13.87
N LEU A 292 -2.18 -25.01 12.70
CA LEU A 292 -1.66 -24.32 11.50
C LEU A 292 -1.57 -22.80 11.72
N ALA A 293 -2.55 -22.19 12.40
CA ALA A 293 -2.52 -20.78 12.77
C ALA A 293 -1.34 -20.47 13.73
N GLN A 294 -1.08 -21.33 14.71
CA GLN A 294 0.08 -21.19 15.60
C GLN A 294 1.40 -21.26 14.83
N ILE A 295 1.55 -22.22 13.92
CA ILE A 295 2.74 -22.37 13.08
C ILE A 295 2.94 -21.11 12.22
N ARG A 296 1.87 -20.61 11.60
CA ARG A 296 1.88 -19.37 10.82
C ARG A 296 2.37 -18.19 11.65
N LEU A 297 1.85 -18.02 12.87
CA LEU A 297 2.26 -16.94 13.78
C LEU A 297 3.72 -17.07 14.21
N ILE A 298 4.19 -18.28 14.52
CA ILE A 298 5.61 -18.52 14.88
C ILE A 298 6.52 -18.16 13.70
N ARG A 299 6.16 -18.58 12.48
CA ARG A 299 6.94 -18.26 11.28
C ARG A 299 6.94 -16.76 11.02
N LYS A 300 5.78 -16.11 11.11
CA LYS A 300 5.65 -14.65 10.99
C LYS A 300 6.54 -13.93 12.02
N ALA A 301 6.48 -14.34 13.28
CA ALA A 301 7.31 -13.75 14.33
C ALA A 301 8.83 -13.94 14.09
N ARG A 302 9.25 -15.10 13.57
CA ARG A 302 10.66 -15.33 13.19
C ARG A 302 11.10 -14.41 12.05
N VAL A 303 10.28 -14.29 11.01
CA VAL A 303 10.55 -13.40 9.87
C VAL A 303 10.58 -11.94 10.32
N ASP A 304 9.63 -11.52 11.15
CA ASP A 304 9.60 -10.16 11.71
C ASP A 304 10.83 -9.87 12.58
N GLN A 305 11.30 -10.86 13.36
CA GLN A 305 12.52 -10.73 14.16
C GLN A 305 13.78 -10.61 13.29
N GLU A 306 13.91 -11.45 12.25
CA GLU A 306 15.01 -11.37 11.28
C GLU A 306 15.02 -9.99 10.58
N ARG A 307 13.83 -9.49 10.21
CA ARG A 307 13.66 -8.17 9.60
C ARG A 307 14.08 -7.04 10.55
N GLN A 308 13.67 -7.09 11.82
CA GLN A 308 14.09 -6.11 12.84
C GLN A 308 15.60 -6.13 13.07
N GLN A 309 16.23 -7.31 13.07
CA GLN A 309 17.68 -7.43 13.19
C GLN A 309 18.40 -6.83 11.98
N GLN A 310 17.87 -7.07 10.77
CA GLN A 310 18.42 -6.51 9.55
C GLN A 310 18.28 -4.98 9.52
N GLU A 311 17.15 -4.44 9.98
CA GLU A 311 16.91 -3.00 10.10
C GLU A 311 17.84 -2.35 11.13
N ALA A 312 18.03 -3.00 12.29
CA ALA A 312 18.98 -2.54 13.30
C ALA A 312 20.43 -2.55 12.78
N ALA A 313 20.84 -3.61 12.06
CA ALA A 313 22.16 -3.70 11.44
C ALA A 313 22.37 -2.62 10.37
N MET A 314 21.34 -2.33 9.57
CA MET A 314 21.35 -1.26 8.58
C MET A 314 21.55 0.13 9.21
N LEU A 315 20.89 0.40 10.34
CA LEU A 315 21.07 1.66 11.08
C LEU A 315 22.46 1.77 11.72
N ASP A 316 23.01 0.67 12.24
CA ASP A 316 24.37 0.65 12.79
C ASP A 316 25.44 0.93 11.71
N GLU A 317 25.28 0.31 10.53
CA GLU A 317 26.11 0.59 9.35
C GLU A 317 26.00 2.07 8.93
N ALA A 318 24.77 2.58 8.79
CA ALA A 318 24.53 3.96 8.41
C ALA A 318 25.14 4.96 9.42
N LEU A 319 25.05 4.67 10.72
CA LEU A 319 25.65 5.48 11.78
C LEU A 319 27.18 5.53 11.65
N SER A 320 27.83 4.39 11.41
CA SER A 320 29.29 4.34 11.20
C SER A 320 29.70 5.19 9.98
N ILE A 321 28.99 5.06 8.87
CA ILE A 321 29.30 5.81 7.64
C ILE A 321 29.03 7.31 7.82
N ALA A 322 27.92 7.67 8.49
CA ALA A 322 27.58 9.05 8.80
C ALA A 322 28.66 9.73 9.67
N ALA A 323 29.24 8.99 10.63
CA ALA A 323 30.33 9.48 11.45
C ALA A 323 31.60 9.74 10.62
N GLU A 324 31.96 8.80 9.75
CA GLU A 324 33.08 8.99 8.84
C GLU A 324 32.87 10.14 7.84
N ALA A 325 31.62 10.39 7.44
CA ALA A 325 31.27 11.52 6.57
C ALA A 325 31.53 12.84 7.30
N PHE A 326 31.14 12.95 8.58
CA PHE A 326 31.39 14.14 9.39
C PHE A 326 32.89 14.39 9.59
N GLU A 327 33.68 13.36 9.90
CA GLU A 327 35.14 13.49 10.03
C GLU A 327 35.79 13.98 8.72
N THR A 328 35.22 13.60 7.58
CA THR A 328 35.71 14.04 6.26
C THR A 328 35.27 15.47 5.93
N ALA A 329 34.12 15.89 6.45
CA ALA A 329 33.51 17.22 6.26
C ALA A 329 34.10 18.30 7.18
N ASP A 330 34.51 17.94 8.40
CA ASP A 330 35.11 18.85 9.38
C ASP A 330 36.57 19.16 9.05
N PHE A 331 36.77 19.97 8.00
CA PHE A 331 38.08 20.33 7.46
C PHE A 331 39.02 21.02 8.47
N ASP A 332 38.45 21.63 9.51
CA ASP A 332 39.20 22.39 10.51
C ASP A 332 39.16 21.81 11.93
N LEU A 333 38.59 20.61 12.08
CA LEU A 333 38.57 19.81 13.31
C LEU A 333 37.97 20.58 14.50
N ARG A 334 37.03 21.50 14.22
CA ARG A 334 36.37 22.28 15.27
C ARG A 334 35.23 21.52 15.93
N GLY A 335 34.78 20.41 15.35
CA GLY A 335 33.66 19.60 15.84
C GLY A 335 32.29 20.18 15.52
N GLU A 336 32.22 21.25 14.72
CA GLU A 336 31.01 21.97 14.32
C GLU A 336 31.19 22.55 12.91
N LEU A 337 30.19 22.40 12.05
CA LEU A 337 30.18 22.93 10.69
C LEU A 337 29.31 24.18 10.60
N ASP A 338 29.91 25.34 10.31
CA ASP A 338 29.14 26.52 9.91
C ASP A 338 28.57 26.35 8.48
N LEU A 339 27.62 27.21 8.09
CA LEU A 339 26.96 27.13 6.78
C LEU A 339 27.96 27.08 5.60
N GLN A 340 29.05 27.84 5.67
CA GLN A 340 30.04 27.88 4.60
C GLN A 340 30.82 26.56 4.52
N SER A 341 31.23 26.04 5.67
CA SER A 341 31.93 24.76 5.80
C SER A 341 31.04 23.59 5.38
N PHE A 342 29.75 23.66 5.72
CA PHE A 342 28.73 22.69 5.31
C PHE A 342 28.53 22.67 3.79
N MET A 343 28.34 23.83 3.15
CA MET A 343 28.22 23.92 1.68
C MET A 343 29.47 23.40 0.98
N GLN A 344 30.66 23.73 1.49
CA GLN A 344 31.92 23.23 0.94
C GLN A 344 32.05 21.70 1.13
N ALA A 345 31.56 21.18 2.25
CA ALA A 345 31.56 19.75 2.53
C ALA A 345 30.63 19.00 1.57
N LEU A 346 29.37 19.43 1.40
CA LEU A 346 28.45 18.76 0.47
C LEU A 346 28.85 18.92 -1.01
N GLY A 347 29.51 20.01 -1.38
CA GLY A 347 30.12 20.16 -2.71
C GLY A 347 31.37 19.28 -2.93
N ASN A 348 31.87 18.58 -1.91
CA ASN A 348 32.99 17.66 -2.03
C ASN A 348 32.48 16.25 -2.35
N THR A 349 32.88 15.72 -3.51
CA THR A 349 32.49 14.38 -3.98
C THR A 349 32.71 13.29 -2.95
N LYS A 350 33.79 13.33 -2.15
CA LYS A 350 34.05 12.29 -1.14
C LYS A 350 33.08 12.35 0.04
N VAL A 351 32.70 13.55 0.48
CA VAL A 351 31.72 13.71 1.55
C VAL A 351 30.35 13.33 1.01
N ALA A 352 29.99 13.79 -0.20
CA ALA A 352 28.74 13.44 -0.86
C ALA A 352 28.60 11.92 -1.08
N GLU A 353 29.66 11.21 -1.49
CA GLU A 353 29.67 9.75 -1.60
C GLU A 353 29.40 9.05 -0.26
N LYS A 354 30.01 9.53 0.83
CA LYS A 354 29.77 8.96 2.17
C LYS A 354 28.37 9.27 2.70
N VAL A 355 27.89 10.50 2.48
CA VAL A 355 26.52 10.91 2.81
C VAL A 355 25.52 10.06 2.00
N SER A 356 25.80 9.83 0.72
CA SER A 356 25.03 8.93 -0.15
C SER A 356 24.99 7.51 0.40
N GLN A 357 26.13 6.94 0.81
CA GLN A 357 26.17 5.60 1.39
C GLN A 357 25.40 5.50 2.71
N ALA A 358 25.49 6.52 3.58
CA ALA A 358 24.76 6.56 4.85
C ALA A 358 23.24 6.68 4.64
N THR A 359 22.80 7.49 3.67
CA THR A 359 21.38 7.80 3.45
C THR A 359 20.69 6.92 2.40
N SER A 360 21.46 6.22 1.56
CA SER A 360 20.99 5.59 0.33
C SER A 360 20.35 6.55 -0.68
N VAL A 361 20.63 7.86 -0.57
CA VAL A 361 20.25 8.86 -1.57
C VAL A 361 21.38 9.00 -2.60
N PRO A 362 21.12 9.10 -3.91
CA PRO A 362 22.17 9.20 -4.92
C PRO A 362 23.15 10.36 -4.69
N THR A 363 24.44 10.13 -4.90
CA THR A 363 25.48 11.17 -4.79
C THR A 363 25.18 12.39 -5.66
N GLU A 364 24.63 12.19 -6.85
CA GLU A 364 24.33 13.27 -7.81
C GLU A 364 23.33 14.27 -7.24
N TRP A 365 22.33 13.79 -6.48
CA TRP A 365 21.34 14.64 -5.84
C TRP A 365 21.99 15.67 -4.92
N PHE A 366 22.95 15.24 -4.07
CA PHE A 366 23.68 16.14 -3.18
C PHE A 366 24.57 17.14 -3.93
N LEU A 367 25.14 16.74 -5.07
CA LEU A 367 26.00 17.58 -5.89
C LEU A 367 25.21 18.58 -6.75
N SER A 368 23.94 18.30 -7.03
CA SER A 368 23.05 19.17 -7.82
C SER A 368 22.35 20.24 -7.01
N LEU A 369 22.44 20.23 -5.67
CA LEU A 369 21.76 21.20 -4.82
C LEU A 369 22.24 22.62 -5.09
N ASP A 370 21.29 23.55 -5.25
CA ASP A 370 21.60 24.97 -5.34
C ASP A 370 21.86 25.58 -3.94
N VAL A 371 22.31 26.84 -3.92
CA VAL A 371 22.66 27.55 -2.68
C VAL A 371 21.45 27.72 -1.76
N GLY A 372 20.25 27.94 -2.30
CA GLY A 372 19.02 28.07 -1.52
C GLY A 372 18.64 26.76 -0.86
N GLN A 373 18.65 25.67 -1.62
CA GLN A 373 18.36 24.31 -1.14
C GLN A 373 19.37 23.86 -0.08
N MET A 374 20.66 24.17 -0.25
CA MET A 374 21.68 23.88 0.78
C MET A 374 21.45 24.66 2.07
N VAL A 375 20.93 25.89 1.99
CA VAL A 375 20.60 26.72 3.16
C VAL A 375 19.38 26.15 3.90
N GLU A 376 18.35 25.71 3.18
CA GLU A 376 17.19 25.05 3.79
C GLU A 376 17.61 23.75 4.49
N LEU A 377 18.38 22.90 3.81
CA LEU A 377 18.91 21.67 4.39
C LEU A 377 19.76 21.94 5.63
N PHE A 378 20.59 22.98 5.62
CA PHE A 378 21.37 23.37 6.80
C PHE A 378 20.48 23.77 7.98
N GLN A 379 19.43 24.55 7.73
CA GLN A 379 18.49 24.98 8.78
C GLN A 379 17.68 23.81 9.36
N ASP A 380 17.34 22.83 8.53
CA ASP A 380 16.63 21.63 8.98
C ASP A 380 17.51 20.74 9.88
N ILE A 381 18.83 20.77 9.67
CA ILE A 381 19.80 20.01 10.46
C ILE A 381 20.18 20.76 11.75
N ASP A 382 20.32 22.08 11.69
CA ASP A 382 20.64 22.98 12.81
C ASP A 382 19.44 23.12 13.78
N ALA A 383 19.17 22.06 14.52
CA ALA A 383 17.97 21.91 15.35
C ALA A 383 17.90 22.91 16.52
N ASP A 384 19.05 23.37 17.03
CA ASP A 384 19.11 24.40 18.07
C ASP A 384 19.22 25.83 17.51
N ALA A 385 19.27 25.96 16.17
CA ALA A 385 19.36 27.21 15.42
C ALA A 385 20.53 28.09 15.85
N ASN A 386 21.65 27.49 16.25
CA ASN A 386 22.85 28.21 16.69
C ASN A 386 23.70 28.72 15.51
N GLY A 387 23.34 28.36 14.28
CA GLY A 387 24.03 28.71 13.04
C GLY A 387 25.18 27.76 12.70
N LYS A 388 25.23 26.57 13.33
CA LYS A 388 26.24 25.52 13.12
C LYS A 388 25.64 24.13 13.31
N VAL A 389 26.15 23.17 12.55
CA VAL A 389 25.81 21.75 12.65
C VAL A 389 26.85 21.01 13.48
N SER A 390 26.43 20.46 14.61
CA SER A 390 27.24 19.58 15.44
C SER A 390 27.31 18.15 14.89
N PHE A 391 28.27 17.35 15.38
CA PHE A 391 28.34 15.91 15.08
C PHE A 391 27.01 15.19 15.37
N HIS A 392 26.33 15.53 16.47
CA HIS A 392 25.09 14.88 16.85
C HIS A 392 23.93 15.21 15.90
N GLU A 393 23.80 16.49 15.52
CA GLU A 393 22.78 16.95 14.56
C GLU A 393 22.98 16.33 13.19
N TRP A 394 24.25 16.28 12.73
CA TRP A 394 24.62 15.60 11.49
C TRP A 394 24.20 14.11 11.48
N ILE A 395 24.57 13.35 12.52
CA ILE A 395 24.22 11.93 12.60
C ILE A 395 22.70 11.74 12.62
N LEU A 396 21.99 12.50 13.44
CA LEU A 396 20.53 12.39 13.53
C LEU A 396 19.86 12.75 12.20
N ALA A 397 20.34 13.76 11.48
CA ALA A 397 19.81 14.12 10.19
C ALA A 397 19.99 13.01 9.16
N LEU A 398 21.20 12.44 9.04
CA LEU A 398 21.45 11.37 8.06
C LEU A 398 20.68 10.09 8.41
N LEU A 399 20.53 9.76 9.69
CA LEU A 399 19.71 8.63 10.12
C LEU A 399 18.23 8.85 9.83
N ARG A 400 17.71 10.08 10.03
CA ARG A 400 16.32 10.41 9.65
C ARG A 400 16.09 10.27 8.15
N VAL A 401 17.00 10.78 7.33
CA VAL A 401 16.92 10.62 5.86
C VAL A 401 16.98 9.15 5.48
N ARG A 402 17.88 8.36 6.11
CA ARG A 402 17.98 6.91 5.87
C ARG A 402 16.69 6.18 6.22
N GLN A 403 16.07 6.50 7.35
CA GLN A 403 14.81 5.91 7.80
C GLN A 403 13.67 6.29 6.86
N ALA A 404 13.50 7.58 6.54
CA ALA A 404 12.46 8.05 5.62
C ALA A 404 12.59 7.39 4.25
N ASN A 405 13.79 7.36 3.68
CA ASN A 405 14.06 6.70 2.40
C ASN A 405 13.76 5.19 2.46
N HIS A 406 14.10 4.53 3.56
CA HIS A 406 13.79 3.10 3.75
C HIS A 406 12.28 2.85 3.87
N GLU A 407 11.55 3.71 4.58
CA GLU A 407 10.09 3.64 4.72
C GLU A 407 9.38 3.87 3.38
N ASP A 408 9.81 4.88 2.62
CA ASP A 408 9.27 5.19 1.29
C ASP A 408 9.49 4.01 0.32
N LEU A 409 10.72 3.48 0.26
CA LEU A 409 11.04 2.31 -0.56
C LEU A 409 10.26 1.06 -0.13
N LYS A 410 10.05 0.89 1.18
CA LYS A 410 9.26 -0.23 1.73
C LYS A 410 7.79 -0.09 1.38
N ALA A 411 7.23 1.12 1.46
CA ALA A 411 5.85 1.41 1.10
C ALA A 411 5.60 1.19 -0.40
N GLU A 412 6.49 1.70 -1.25
CA GLU A 412 6.46 1.48 -2.71
C GLU A 412 6.53 -0.02 -3.03
N ARG A 413 7.50 -0.72 -2.44
CA ARG A 413 7.66 -2.18 -2.62
C ARG A 413 6.41 -2.94 -2.18
N GLN A 414 5.82 -2.59 -1.05
CA GLN A 414 4.66 -3.29 -0.50
C GLN A 414 3.40 -3.05 -1.34
N GLN A 415 3.22 -1.83 -1.85
CA GLN A 415 2.12 -1.51 -2.76
C GLN A 415 2.23 -2.30 -4.07
N GLU A 416 3.43 -2.36 -4.67
CA GLU A 416 3.67 -3.12 -5.90
C GLU A 416 3.56 -4.62 -5.67
N MET A 417 4.08 -5.13 -4.55
CA MET A 417 3.99 -6.55 -4.18
C MET A 417 2.54 -7.00 -4.06
N ALA A 418 1.68 -6.24 -3.39
CA ALA A 418 0.26 -6.58 -3.27
C ALA A 418 -0.46 -6.63 -4.62
N ALA A 419 -0.08 -5.77 -5.57
CA ALA A 419 -0.63 -5.80 -6.93
C ALA A 419 -0.16 -7.03 -7.72
N ILE A 420 1.11 -7.43 -7.53
CA ILE A 420 1.71 -8.60 -8.19
C ILE A 420 1.17 -9.90 -7.61
N GLU A 421 1.07 -10.04 -6.28
CA GLU A 421 0.60 -11.26 -5.60
C GLU A 421 -0.74 -11.75 -6.16
N SER A 422 -1.72 -10.84 -6.30
CA SER A 422 -3.04 -11.17 -6.86
C SER A 422 -2.98 -11.68 -8.30
N LEU A 423 -2.04 -11.21 -9.10
CA LEU A 423 -1.89 -11.62 -10.50
C LEU A 423 -1.11 -12.93 -10.64
N VAL A 424 -0.12 -13.13 -9.77
CA VAL A 424 0.76 -14.29 -9.78
C VAL A 424 0.07 -15.53 -9.22
N GLU A 425 -0.77 -15.39 -8.19
CA GLU A 425 -1.52 -16.52 -7.63
C GLU A 425 -2.36 -17.20 -8.71
N GLU A 426 -3.13 -16.41 -9.46
CA GLU A 426 -3.94 -16.95 -10.56
C GLU A 426 -3.09 -17.40 -11.76
N ALA A 427 -1.87 -16.88 -11.94
CA ALA A 427 -0.99 -17.30 -13.03
C ALA A 427 -0.36 -18.67 -12.71
N LEU A 428 0.09 -18.91 -11.48
CA LEU A 428 0.62 -20.20 -11.06
C LEU A 428 -0.45 -21.29 -11.18
N GLU A 429 -1.68 -21.04 -10.75
CA GLU A 429 -2.78 -22.00 -10.91
C GLU A 429 -3.04 -22.41 -12.37
N GLU A 430 -2.74 -21.52 -13.32
CA GLU A 430 -2.91 -21.78 -14.75
C GLU A 430 -1.69 -22.41 -15.43
N GLY A 431 -0.50 -22.28 -14.83
CA GLY A 431 0.77 -22.79 -15.37
C GLY A 431 1.22 -24.11 -14.75
N ASP A 432 0.80 -24.39 -13.52
CA ASP A 432 1.11 -25.59 -12.73
C ASP A 432 0.22 -26.76 -13.21
N GLU A 433 0.75 -27.61 -14.09
CA GLU A 433 0.00 -28.71 -14.70
C GLU A 433 -0.13 -29.91 -13.74
N ASP A 434 0.87 -30.13 -12.89
CA ASP A 434 0.91 -31.24 -11.95
C ASP A 434 0.43 -30.92 -10.53
N TRP A 435 0.06 -29.66 -10.30
CA TRP A 435 -0.53 -29.12 -9.08
C TRP A 435 0.44 -29.14 -7.90
N SER A 436 1.74 -29.21 -8.17
CA SER A 436 2.81 -29.21 -7.17
C SER A 436 2.85 -27.91 -6.36
N GLY A 437 2.30 -26.81 -6.89
CA GLY A 437 2.36 -25.48 -6.29
C GLY A 437 3.62 -24.69 -6.66
N GLU A 438 4.46 -25.26 -7.51
CA GLU A 438 5.67 -24.66 -8.06
C GLU A 438 5.65 -24.82 -9.58
N LEU A 439 6.41 -24.00 -10.30
CA LEU A 439 6.60 -24.21 -11.75
C LEU A 439 7.94 -24.88 -11.98
N ASP A 440 7.94 -26.12 -12.46
CA ASP A 440 9.15 -26.72 -13.00
C ASP A 440 9.55 -26.05 -14.33
N PHE A 441 10.79 -26.27 -14.78
CA PHE A 441 11.26 -25.64 -16.03
C PHE A 441 10.42 -26.01 -17.27
N ARG A 442 9.84 -27.21 -17.33
CA ARG A 442 8.99 -27.63 -18.46
C ARG A 442 7.64 -26.97 -18.41
N GLU A 443 7.01 -26.93 -17.25
CA GLU A 443 5.73 -26.26 -17.00
C GLU A 443 5.86 -24.77 -17.28
N PHE A 444 6.95 -24.14 -16.82
CA PHE A 444 7.27 -22.75 -17.11
C PHE A 444 7.32 -22.47 -18.61
N ILE A 445 8.09 -23.26 -19.37
CA ILE A 445 8.18 -23.10 -20.84
C ILE A 445 6.83 -23.39 -21.51
N ALA A 446 6.11 -24.41 -21.07
CA ALA A 446 4.79 -24.76 -21.62
C ALA A 446 3.79 -23.62 -21.39
N ALA A 447 3.77 -23.04 -20.18
CA ALA A 447 2.92 -21.91 -19.83
C ALA A 447 3.23 -20.69 -20.71
N PHE A 448 4.50 -20.33 -20.90
CA PHE A 448 4.90 -19.22 -21.78
C PHE A 448 4.60 -19.43 -23.28
N ARG A 449 4.51 -20.69 -23.76
CA ARG A 449 4.29 -21.00 -25.18
C ARG A 449 2.85 -21.33 -25.54
N CYS A 450 2.11 -21.91 -24.60
CA CYS A 450 0.81 -22.51 -24.86
C CYS A 450 -0.32 -21.84 -24.09
N ASN A 451 -0.04 -20.98 -23.12
CA ASN A 451 -1.06 -20.30 -22.33
C ASN A 451 -0.98 -18.76 -22.46
N PRO A 452 -1.75 -18.16 -23.38
CA PRO A 452 -1.80 -16.70 -23.54
C PRO A 452 -2.28 -15.94 -22.30
N ARG A 453 -3.09 -16.56 -21.42
CA ARG A 453 -3.56 -15.92 -20.19
C ARG A 453 -2.44 -15.83 -19.15
N PHE A 454 -1.67 -16.90 -19.01
CA PHE A 454 -0.45 -16.90 -18.20
C PHE A 454 0.50 -15.78 -18.63
N VAL A 455 0.84 -15.71 -19.92
CA VAL A 455 1.74 -14.67 -20.45
C VAL A 455 1.18 -13.26 -20.22
N ARG A 456 -0.14 -13.05 -20.38
CA ARG A 456 -0.79 -11.75 -20.09
C ARG A 456 -0.66 -11.34 -18.62
N LYS A 457 -0.87 -12.27 -17.70
CA LYS A 457 -0.76 -11.99 -16.25
C LYS A 457 0.68 -11.68 -15.85
N VAL A 458 1.63 -12.47 -16.35
CA VAL A 458 3.06 -12.22 -16.15
C VAL A 458 3.49 -10.89 -16.77
N ALA A 459 2.97 -10.56 -17.95
CA ALA A 459 3.21 -9.29 -18.63
C ALA A 459 2.73 -8.09 -17.78
N LEU A 460 1.50 -8.18 -17.27
CA LEU A 460 0.92 -7.16 -16.40
C LEU A 460 1.67 -7.04 -15.05
N ALA A 461 2.07 -8.17 -14.46
CA ALA A 461 2.80 -8.21 -13.20
C ALA A 461 4.21 -7.61 -13.35
N ALA A 462 4.93 -7.92 -14.42
CA ALA A 462 6.27 -7.40 -14.72
C ALA A 462 6.28 -6.01 -15.39
N ASP A 463 5.11 -5.43 -15.64
CA ASP A 463 4.95 -4.18 -16.39
C ASP A 463 5.70 -4.21 -17.74
N THR A 464 5.35 -5.23 -18.54
CA THR A 464 5.91 -5.51 -19.85
C THR A 464 4.82 -5.84 -20.86
N THR A 465 5.20 -5.88 -22.13
CA THR A 465 4.32 -6.27 -23.22
C THR A 465 4.25 -7.80 -23.34
N VAL A 466 3.14 -8.32 -23.86
CA VAL A 466 2.97 -9.77 -24.11
C VAL A 466 3.91 -10.21 -25.23
N GLU A 467 4.21 -9.30 -26.13
CA GLU A 467 5.08 -9.45 -27.30
C GLU A 467 6.52 -9.68 -26.85
N ASP A 468 7.04 -8.83 -25.95
CA ASP A 468 8.39 -8.98 -25.43
C ASP A 468 8.60 -10.35 -24.77
N LEU A 469 7.62 -10.80 -23.99
CA LEU A 469 7.67 -12.10 -23.30
C LEU A 469 7.48 -13.29 -24.24
N SER A 470 6.57 -13.19 -25.21
CA SER A 470 6.30 -14.27 -26.17
C SER A 470 7.40 -14.41 -27.22
N ALA A 471 8.12 -13.34 -27.53
CA ALA A 471 9.26 -13.32 -28.45
C ALA A 471 10.55 -13.87 -27.85
N LEU A 472 10.68 -13.98 -26.52
CA LEU A 472 11.86 -14.55 -25.86
C LEU A 472 12.16 -15.93 -26.44
N ALA A 473 13.42 -16.22 -26.76
CA ALA A 473 13.83 -17.57 -27.14
C ALA A 473 13.80 -18.50 -25.92
N ASN A 474 13.85 -19.83 -26.13
CA ASN A 474 13.88 -20.75 -24.99
C ASN A 474 15.16 -20.56 -24.15
N GLU A 475 16.26 -20.15 -24.77
CA GLU A 475 17.51 -19.81 -24.09
C GLU A 475 17.39 -18.55 -23.20
N ASP A 476 16.53 -17.61 -23.58
CA ASP A 476 16.26 -16.40 -22.78
C ASP A 476 15.29 -16.72 -21.64
N LEU A 477 14.29 -17.58 -21.89
CA LEU A 477 13.41 -18.09 -20.84
C LEU A 477 14.16 -18.95 -19.81
N GLU A 478 15.22 -19.66 -20.22
CA GLU A 478 16.10 -20.40 -19.31
C GLU A 478 16.88 -19.45 -18.39
N GLN A 479 17.39 -18.34 -18.93
CA GLN A 479 18.00 -17.29 -18.11
C GLN A 479 16.97 -16.63 -17.19
N PHE A 480 15.77 -16.40 -17.69
CA PHE A 480 14.68 -15.82 -16.93
C PHE A 480 14.29 -16.72 -15.75
N PHE A 481 14.11 -18.02 -16.01
CA PHE A 481 13.87 -19.03 -14.98
C PHE A 481 14.99 -19.04 -13.93
N ALA A 482 16.25 -19.05 -14.36
CA ALA A 482 17.41 -19.07 -13.44
C ALA A 482 17.56 -17.78 -12.60
N VAL A 483 16.93 -16.68 -13.00
CA VAL A 483 16.88 -15.44 -12.20
C VAL A 483 15.76 -15.51 -11.17
N LEU A 484 14.65 -16.17 -11.49
CA LEU A 484 13.52 -16.36 -10.58
C LEU A 484 13.82 -17.45 -9.53
N ASP A 485 14.45 -18.55 -9.93
CA ASP A 485 14.89 -19.66 -9.08
C ASP A 485 16.11 -19.23 -8.25
N THR A 486 15.84 -18.54 -7.13
CA THR A 486 16.87 -17.92 -6.29
C THR A 486 17.62 -18.93 -5.45
N ASP A 487 16.93 -19.97 -5.00
CA ASP A 487 17.51 -21.04 -4.18
C ASP A 487 18.14 -22.17 -5.00
N ARG A 488 17.92 -22.17 -6.32
CA ARG A 488 18.42 -23.16 -7.29
C ARG A 488 17.86 -24.55 -7.04
N SER A 489 16.63 -24.63 -6.56
CA SER A 489 15.84 -25.86 -6.42
C SER A 489 15.57 -26.51 -7.78
N GLY A 490 15.54 -25.71 -8.86
CA GLY A 490 15.14 -26.15 -10.19
C GLY A 490 13.63 -26.08 -10.43
N THR A 491 12.90 -25.51 -9.47
CA THR A 491 11.47 -25.14 -9.53
C THR A 491 11.35 -23.65 -9.16
N ILE A 492 10.19 -23.05 -9.43
CA ILE A 492 9.90 -21.66 -9.03
C ILE A 492 8.72 -21.70 -8.07
N SER A 493 8.96 -21.32 -6.82
CA SER A 493 7.91 -21.15 -5.81
C SER A 493 7.11 -19.86 -6.00
N PHE A 494 5.95 -19.75 -5.32
CA PHE A 494 5.13 -18.53 -5.35
C PHE A 494 5.92 -17.29 -4.91
N ASP A 495 6.65 -17.40 -3.79
CA ASP A 495 7.43 -16.28 -3.26
C ASP A 495 8.55 -15.88 -4.23
N GLU A 496 9.23 -16.83 -4.86
CA GLU A 496 10.26 -16.56 -5.85
C GLU A 496 9.71 -15.88 -7.10
N PHE A 497 8.54 -16.32 -7.57
CA PHE A 497 7.93 -15.73 -8.74
C PHE A 497 7.49 -14.29 -8.48
N VAL A 498 6.82 -14.04 -7.34
CA VAL A 498 6.41 -12.69 -6.91
C VAL A 498 7.62 -11.78 -6.74
N ASN A 499 8.61 -12.20 -5.96
CA ASN A 499 9.79 -11.38 -5.69
C ASN A 499 10.60 -11.10 -6.96
N GLY A 500 10.73 -12.09 -7.84
CA GLY A 500 11.43 -11.93 -9.11
C GLY A 500 10.77 -10.94 -10.05
N LEU A 501 9.44 -11.02 -10.23
CA LEU A 501 8.67 -10.07 -11.05
C LEU A 501 8.68 -8.66 -10.46
N LEU A 502 8.60 -8.54 -9.13
CA LEU A 502 8.72 -7.28 -8.42
C LEU A 502 10.09 -6.63 -8.66
N ASP A 503 11.17 -7.40 -8.57
CA ASP A 503 12.53 -6.91 -8.83
C ASP A 503 12.71 -6.43 -10.27
N ILE A 504 12.14 -7.15 -11.25
CA ILE A 504 12.15 -6.75 -12.66
C ILE A 504 11.41 -5.43 -12.85
N ARG A 505 10.21 -5.31 -12.27
CA ARG A 505 9.37 -4.13 -12.38
C ARG A 505 10.02 -2.90 -11.75
N LEU A 506 10.56 -3.03 -10.54
CA LEU A 506 11.28 -1.95 -9.86
C LEU A 506 12.51 -1.49 -10.66
N LYS A 507 13.30 -2.43 -11.23
CA LYS A 507 14.45 -2.09 -12.07
C LYS A 507 14.05 -1.34 -13.34
N ARG A 508 12.95 -1.75 -13.98
CA ARG A 508 12.42 -1.05 -15.16
C ARG A 508 11.95 0.35 -14.82
N HIS A 509 11.21 0.51 -13.73
CA HIS A 509 10.76 1.82 -13.28
C HIS A 509 11.93 2.73 -12.95
N ALA A 510 12.98 2.22 -12.29
CA ALA A 510 14.21 2.96 -12.05
C ALA A 510 14.88 3.41 -13.36
N TYR A 511 15.00 2.51 -14.33
CA TYR A 511 15.58 2.84 -15.65
C TYR A 511 14.74 3.86 -16.42
N ALA A 512 13.41 3.73 -16.39
CA ALA A 512 12.50 4.68 -17.02
C ALA A 512 12.58 6.08 -16.38
N ARG A 513 12.74 6.15 -15.04
CA ARG A 513 12.99 7.42 -14.33
C ARG A 513 14.30 8.05 -14.77
N GLU A 514 15.40 7.28 -14.82
CA GLU A 514 16.70 7.77 -15.27
C GLU A 514 16.65 8.31 -16.70
N GLN A 515 15.98 7.60 -17.62
CA GLN A 515 15.77 8.09 -18.99
C GLN A 515 14.95 9.37 -19.02
N ALA A 516 13.84 9.43 -18.28
CA ALA A 516 13.01 10.62 -18.20
C ALA A 516 13.74 11.84 -17.61
N GLU A 517 14.62 11.63 -16.64
CA GLU A 517 15.49 12.66 -16.07
C GLU A 517 16.53 13.14 -17.09
N ALA A 518 17.15 12.21 -17.83
CA ALA A 518 18.10 12.56 -18.90
C ALA A 518 17.42 13.34 -20.04
N GLU A 519 16.19 12.94 -20.42
CA GLU A 519 15.38 13.66 -21.40
C GLU A 519 15.02 15.06 -20.91
N ASN A 520 14.56 15.19 -19.66
CA ASN A 520 14.29 16.48 -19.05
C ASN A 520 15.56 17.36 -19.05
N GLN A 521 16.71 16.81 -18.63
CA GLN A 521 17.97 17.53 -18.62
C GLN A 521 18.38 17.99 -20.03
N ALA A 522 18.20 17.15 -21.06
CA ALA A 522 18.47 17.53 -22.44
C ALA A 522 17.56 18.69 -22.91
N VAL A 523 16.28 18.68 -22.52
CA VAL A 523 15.35 19.78 -22.79
C VAL A 523 15.81 21.07 -22.11
N ILE A 524 16.28 20.97 -20.86
CA ILE A 524 16.80 22.10 -20.08
C ILE A 524 18.09 22.66 -20.70
N ASP A 525 19.02 21.80 -21.13
CA ASP A 525 20.28 22.22 -21.77
C ASP A 525 20.02 22.99 -23.08
N VAL A 526 19.05 22.53 -23.88
CA VAL A 526 18.62 23.24 -25.10
C VAL A 526 18.02 24.59 -24.75
N ALA A 527 17.11 24.65 -23.77
CA ALA A 527 16.51 25.90 -23.31
C ALA A 527 17.55 26.88 -22.77
N TYR A 528 18.58 26.39 -22.08
CA TYR A 528 19.70 27.20 -21.59
C TYR A 528 20.46 27.86 -22.74
N LEU A 529 20.80 27.09 -23.79
CA LEU A 529 21.52 27.60 -24.96
C LEU A 529 20.69 28.65 -25.72
N ASP A 530 19.38 28.43 -25.86
CA ASP A 530 18.48 29.36 -26.53
C ASP A 530 18.22 30.62 -25.69
N ALA A 531 18.10 30.48 -24.37
CA ALA A 531 17.99 31.60 -23.44
C ALA A 531 19.26 32.48 -23.47
N LEU A 532 20.44 31.86 -23.56
CA LEU A 532 21.73 32.54 -23.70
C LEU A 532 21.79 33.37 -24.98
N ASP A 533 21.41 32.77 -26.12
CA ASP A 533 21.37 33.48 -27.41
C ASP A 533 20.35 34.64 -27.35
N ALA A 534 19.17 34.43 -26.76
CA ALA A 534 18.17 35.48 -26.56
C ALA A 534 18.70 36.65 -25.71
N PHE A 535 19.37 36.37 -24.59
CA PHE A 535 19.94 37.41 -23.73
C PHE A 535 21.01 38.22 -24.45
N SER A 536 21.91 37.54 -25.19
CA SER A 536 22.98 38.20 -25.93
C SER A 536 22.47 39.23 -26.95
N GLN A 537 21.27 39.00 -27.48
CA GLN A 537 20.60 39.89 -28.43
C GLN A 537 19.80 40.99 -27.72
N ALA A 538 19.24 40.68 -26.55
CA ALA A 538 18.50 41.62 -25.73
C ALA A 538 19.39 42.69 -25.08
N ASP A 539 20.59 42.31 -24.60
CA ASP A 539 21.50 43.21 -23.89
C ASP A 539 22.15 44.28 -24.80
N LEU A 540 21.97 44.20 -26.13
CA LEU A 540 22.51 45.13 -27.14
C LEU A 540 24.01 45.49 -26.96
N GLY A 541 24.74 44.70 -26.15
CA GLY A 541 26.18 44.72 -25.94
C GLY A 541 26.77 45.80 -25.03
N VAL A 542 26.05 46.37 -24.04
CA VAL A 542 26.61 47.53 -23.30
C VAL A 542 26.53 47.48 -21.76
N THR A 543 25.64 46.72 -21.12
CA THR A 543 25.47 46.80 -19.65
C THR A 543 25.64 45.49 -18.89
N GLY A 544 25.40 44.32 -19.51
CA GLY A 544 25.44 43.02 -18.83
C GLY A 544 24.23 42.77 -17.90
N GLU A 545 23.31 43.74 -17.86
CA GLU A 545 22.06 43.75 -17.10
C GLU A 545 20.99 44.48 -17.93
N LEU A 546 19.76 43.97 -17.88
CA LEU A 546 18.60 44.56 -18.54
C LEU A 546 17.74 45.31 -17.53
N ASP A 547 17.67 46.64 -17.63
CA ASP A 547 16.68 47.40 -16.87
C ASP A 547 15.25 47.17 -17.40
N LEU A 548 14.23 47.59 -16.64
CA LEU A 548 12.83 47.37 -17.00
C LEU A 548 12.44 47.92 -18.39
N ASP A 549 13.01 49.05 -18.80
CA ASP A 549 12.69 49.67 -20.10
C ASP A 549 13.36 48.91 -21.26
N SER A 550 14.60 48.45 -21.05
CA SER A 550 15.37 47.64 -22.00
C SER A 550 14.77 46.24 -22.15
N PHE A 551 14.36 45.62 -21.03
CA PHE A 551 13.63 44.35 -21.00
C PHE A 551 12.30 44.44 -21.76
N HIS A 552 11.50 45.48 -21.49
CA HIS A 552 10.24 45.70 -22.21
C HIS A 552 10.45 45.95 -23.71
N LYS A 553 11.51 46.65 -24.12
CA LYS A 553 11.87 46.82 -25.53
C LYS A 553 12.35 45.51 -26.16
N ALA A 554 13.11 44.70 -25.43
CA ALA A 554 13.59 43.41 -25.90
C ALA A 554 12.42 42.48 -26.24
N LEU A 555 11.42 42.38 -25.35
CA LEU A 555 10.20 41.60 -25.58
C LEU A 555 9.26 42.16 -26.67
N GLN A 556 9.53 43.36 -27.20
CA GLN A 556 8.80 43.89 -28.37
C GLN A 556 9.50 43.57 -29.70
N GLN A 557 10.75 43.12 -29.66
CA GLN A 557 11.49 42.79 -30.87
C GLN A 557 11.14 41.37 -31.31
N PRO A 558 10.62 41.18 -32.54
CA PRO A 558 10.20 39.86 -33.02
C PRO A 558 11.30 38.80 -32.94
N ALA A 559 12.56 39.18 -33.22
CA ALA A 559 13.69 38.25 -33.20
C ALA A 559 14.06 37.75 -31.79
N ILE A 560 13.93 38.61 -30.77
CA ILE A 560 14.20 38.23 -29.38
C ILE A 560 13.01 37.44 -28.83
N LEU A 561 11.79 37.91 -29.12
CA LEU A 561 10.54 37.25 -28.73
C LEU A 561 10.45 35.83 -29.28
N GLU A 562 10.83 35.60 -30.54
CA GLU A 562 10.87 34.27 -31.15
C GLU A 562 11.86 33.34 -30.42
N LYS A 563 13.02 33.84 -30.02
CA LYS A 563 14.01 33.05 -29.26
C LYS A 563 13.56 32.75 -27.84
N VAL A 564 12.96 33.72 -27.16
CA VAL A 564 12.37 33.52 -25.82
C VAL A 564 11.22 32.53 -25.89
N ALA A 565 10.38 32.62 -26.93
CA ALA A 565 9.29 31.68 -27.18
C ALA A 565 9.80 30.26 -27.43
N VAL A 566 10.84 30.10 -28.25
CA VAL A 566 11.48 28.80 -28.49
C VAL A 566 12.08 28.23 -27.20
N ALA A 567 12.86 29.03 -26.46
CA ALA A 567 13.53 28.58 -25.23
C ALA A 567 12.54 28.18 -24.13
N SER A 568 11.44 28.91 -23.99
CA SER A 568 10.39 28.62 -23.00
C SER A 568 9.32 27.63 -23.48
N GLN A 569 9.28 27.33 -24.78
CA GLN A 569 8.18 26.60 -25.44
C GLN A 569 6.80 27.23 -25.22
N LEU A 570 6.76 28.55 -25.02
CA LEU A 570 5.51 29.32 -24.98
C LEU A 570 5.24 29.96 -26.34
N PRO A 571 3.99 29.98 -26.82
CA PRO A 571 3.67 30.57 -28.12
C PRO A 571 4.01 32.08 -28.13
N PRO A 572 4.56 32.64 -29.23
CA PRO A 572 4.87 34.07 -29.32
C PRO A 572 3.68 34.99 -29.01
N GLU A 573 2.45 34.53 -29.27
CA GLU A 573 1.21 35.22 -28.94
C GLU A 573 1.03 35.44 -27.43
N PHE A 574 1.59 34.57 -26.59
CA PHE A 574 1.56 34.70 -25.13
C PHE A 574 2.23 36.01 -24.71
N PHE A 575 3.47 36.21 -25.14
CA PHE A 575 4.28 37.37 -24.79
C PHE A 575 3.74 38.68 -25.39
N THR A 576 3.21 38.63 -26.61
CA THR A 576 2.63 39.83 -27.26
C THR A 576 1.30 40.30 -26.65
N LYS A 577 0.60 39.42 -25.92
CA LYS A 577 -0.65 39.74 -25.21
C LYS A 577 -0.42 40.27 -23.79
N LEU A 578 0.80 40.22 -23.27
CA LEU A 578 1.11 40.70 -21.92
C LEU A 578 0.84 42.20 -21.80
N SER A 579 0.15 42.60 -20.74
CA SER A 579 -0.02 44.01 -20.42
C SER A 579 1.28 44.61 -19.86
N LYS A 580 1.38 45.94 -19.85
CA LYS A 580 2.53 46.61 -19.21
C LYS A 580 2.66 46.28 -17.72
N GLN A 581 1.57 45.89 -17.05
CA GLN A 581 1.65 45.46 -15.66
C GLN A 581 2.19 44.04 -15.57
N ASP A 582 1.74 43.13 -16.44
CA ASP A 582 2.23 41.75 -16.46
C ASP A 582 3.73 41.68 -16.76
N ILE A 583 4.23 42.56 -17.65
CA ILE A 583 5.67 42.66 -17.95
C ILE A 583 6.46 43.18 -16.74
N ARG A 584 5.89 44.07 -15.93
CA ARG A 584 6.53 44.52 -14.66
C ARG A 584 6.53 43.43 -13.61
N ASP A 585 5.43 42.70 -13.49
CA ASP A 585 5.30 41.61 -12.54
C ASP A 585 6.21 40.43 -12.95
N MET A 586 6.43 40.23 -14.25
CA MET A 586 7.44 39.31 -14.76
C MET A 586 8.86 39.80 -14.46
N PHE A 587 9.17 41.06 -14.74
CA PHE A 587 10.48 41.65 -14.42
C PHE A 587 10.82 41.53 -12.93
N ALA A 588 9.88 41.87 -12.04
CA ALA A 588 10.08 41.79 -10.59
C ALA A 588 10.23 40.35 -10.07
N ARG A 589 9.69 39.35 -10.78
CA ARG A 589 9.92 37.94 -10.47
C ARG A 589 11.27 37.43 -10.94
N MET A 590 11.77 37.99 -12.04
CA MET A 590 13.08 37.64 -12.61
C MET A 590 14.24 38.32 -11.85
N ASP A 591 14.05 39.56 -11.39
CA ASP A 591 14.99 40.34 -10.57
C ASP A 591 15.00 39.83 -9.12
N THR A 592 15.59 38.65 -8.92
CA THR A 592 15.61 37.92 -7.65
C THR A 592 16.42 38.62 -6.57
N ASP A 593 17.48 39.34 -6.95
CA ASP A 593 18.32 40.10 -6.01
C ASP A 593 17.81 41.53 -5.77
N CYS A 594 16.72 41.92 -6.44
CA CYS A 594 16.10 43.25 -6.38
C CYS A 594 17.09 44.38 -6.72
N SER A 595 18.09 44.11 -7.57
CA SER A 595 19.07 45.09 -8.04
C SER A 595 18.44 46.15 -8.93
N GLY A 596 17.24 45.90 -9.47
CA GLY A 596 16.55 46.77 -10.41
C GLY A 596 16.97 46.54 -11.87
N GLY A 597 17.76 45.49 -12.12
CA GLY A 597 18.18 45.00 -13.43
C GLY A 597 18.07 43.48 -13.48
N ILE A 598 17.83 42.91 -14.66
CA ILE A 598 17.89 41.46 -14.86
C ILE A 598 19.28 41.12 -15.37
N SER A 599 20.04 40.40 -14.56
CA SER A 599 21.34 39.85 -14.94
C SER A 599 21.21 38.66 -15.91
N PHE A 600 22.34 38.27 -16.52
CA PHE A 600 22.40 37.06 -17.35
C PHE A 600 21.88 35.81 -16.62
N ASN A 601 22.30 35.62 -15.36
CA ASN A 601 21.94 34.44 -14.58
C ASN A 601 20.44 34.41 -14.28
N GLU A 602 19.86 35.55 -13.94
CA GLU A 602 18.43 35.69 -13.65
C GLU A 602 17.55 35.49 -14.87
N TRP A 603 17.98 36.01 -16.03
CA TRP A 603 17.29 35.78 -17.30
C TRP A 603 17.26 34.30 -17.66
N VAL A 604 18.42 33.65 -17.62
CA VAL A 604 18.54 32.23 -18.00
C VAL A 604 17.78 31.36 -17.01
N ALA A 605 17.93 31.59 -15.70
CA ALA A 605 17.21 30.86 -14.67
C ALA A 605 15.69 30.97 -14.86
N ALA A 606 15.17 32.18 -15.12
CA ALA A 606 13.74 32.37 -15.32
C ALA A 606 13.19 31.63 -16.55
N ILE A 607 13.91 31.66 -17.68
CA ILE A 607 13.47 30.96 -18.91
C ILE A 607 13.59 29.45 -18.75
N VAL A 608 14.68 28.96 -18.17
CA VAL A 608 14.90 27.54 -17.90
C VAL A 608 13.83 27.00 -16.94
N ASN A 609 13.54 27.71 -15.85
CA ASN A 609 12.48 27.34 -14.91
C ASN A 609 11.10 27.32 -15.59
N THR A 610 10.82 28.32 -16.45
CA THR A 610 9.58 28.34 -17.24
C THR A 610 9.50 27.11 -18.14
N ARG A 611 10.60 26.73 -18.82
CA ARG A 611 10.60 25.52 -19.66
C ARG A 611 10.41 24.25 -18.83
N GLN A 612 11.02 24.17 -17.66
CA GLN A 612 10.86 23.04 -16.74
C GLN A 612 9.39 22.89 -16.32
N GLU A 613 8.72 23.98 -15.94
CA GLU A 613 7.30 23.98 -15.61
C GLU A 613 6.42 23.53 -16.78
N VAL A 614 6.70 24.02 -18.00
CA VAL A 614 5.97 23.60 -19.21
C VAL A 614 6.17 22.11 -19.49
N TYR A 615 7.41 21.61 -19.44
CA TYR A 615 7.70 20.19 -19.68
C TYR A 615 6.99 19.28 -18.67
N LEU A 616 7.04 19.61 -17.37
CA LEU A 616 6.35 18.83 -16.34
C LEU A 616 4.83 18.84 -16.53
N THR A 617 4.26 19.97 -16.97
CA THR A 617 2.83 20.08 -17.27
C THR A 617 2.45 19.24 -18.49
N GLU A 618 3.20 19.35 -19.59
CA GLU A 618 3.00 18.55 -20.82
C GLU A 618 3.05 17.05 -20.52
N LYS A 619 4.02 16.63 -19.69
CA LYS A 619 4.20 15.23 -19.30
C LYS A 619 3.06 14.72 -18.41
N LEU A 620 2.64 15.50 -17.41
CA LEU A 620 1.51 15.13 -16.55
C LEU A 620 0.21 15.04 -17.34
N GLU A 621 -0.04 15.97 -18.27
CA GLU A 621 -1.19 15.91 -19.18
C GLU A 621 -1.16 14.66 -20.07
N GLN A 622 0.02 14.25 -20.55
CA GLN A 622 0.18 13.02 -21.32
C GLN A 622 -0.10 11.78 -20.47
N GLU A 623 0.48 11.65 -19.28
CA GLU A 623 0.29 10.51 -18.38
C GLU A 623 -1.17 10.38 -17.92
N THR A 624 -1.80 11.50 -17.56
CA THR A 624 -3.21 11.51 -17.15
C THR A 624 -4.15 11.13 -18.30
N ALA A 625 -3.85 11.56 -19.53
CA ALA A 625 -4.61 11.15 -20.72
C ALA A 625 -4.46 9.65 -21.00
N ILE A 626 -3.25 9.10 -20.89
CA ILE A 626 -2.99 7.65 -21.04
C ILE A 626 -3.78 6.87 -19.98
N ALA A 627 -3.67 7.24 -18.71
CA ALA A 627 -4.37 6.56 -17.62
C ALA A 627 -5.89 6.61 -17.78
N ALA A 628 -6.43 7.74 -18.24
CA ALA A 628 -7.87 7.92 -18.47
C ALA A 628 -8.41 7.09 -19.64
N VAL A 629 -7.54 6.66 -20.56
CA VAL A 629 -7.88 5.90 -21.76
C VAL A 629 -7.60 4.40 -21.57
N MET A 630 -6.61 4.03 -20.77
CA MET A 630 -6.10 2.67 -20.62
C MET A 630 -7.18 1.63 -20.29
N GLY A 631 -8.08 1.93 -19.34
CA GLY A 631 -9.18 1.03 -18.98
C GLY A 631 -10.19 0.82 -20.11
N ASP A 632 -10.54 1.88 -20.83
CA ASP A 632 -11.46 1.80 -21.97
C ASP A 632 -10.82 1.19 -23.20
N ALA A 633 -9.52 1.40 -23.42
CA ALA A 633 -8.75 0.76 -24.47
C ALA A 633 -8.65 -0.75 -24.25
N ALA A 634 -8.36 -1.18 -23.02
CA ALA A 634 -8.37 -2.60 -22.64
C ALA A 634 -9.75 -3.22 -22.87
N ALA A 635 -10.82 -2.56 -22.39
CA ALA A 635 -12.19 -3.04 -22.59
C ALA A 635 -12.61 -3.03 -24.07
N ALA A 636 -12.19 -2.04 -24.85
CA ALA A 636 -12.44 -2.00 -26.29
C ALA A 636 -11.80 -3.20 -26.97
N MET A 637 -10.53 -3.47 -26.64
CA MET A 637 -9.83 -4.61 -27.20
C MET A 637 -10.52 -5.92 -26.82
N ASP A 638 -10.90 -6.15 -25.56
CA ASP A 638 -11.59 -7.38 -25.14
C ASP A 638 -12.89 -7.66 -25.94
N GLU A 639 -13.62 -6.63 -26.39
CA GLU A 639 -14.84 -6.77 -27.22
C GLU A 639 -14.58 -7.32 -28.65
N VAL A 640 -13.32 -7.38 -29.09
CA VAL A 640 -12.91 -7.86 -30.41
C VAL A 640 -12.42 -9.33 -30.37
N LEU A 641 -12.38 -9.98 -29.20
CA LEU A 641 -11.42 -11.07 -28.95
C LEU A 641 -12.01 -12.38 -28.40
N GLU A 642 -12.02 -13.41 -29.26
CA GLU A 642 -11.84 -14.82 -28.82
C GLU A 642 -10.38 -15.29 -29.00
N ASP A 643 -9.59 -14.71 -29.92
CA ASP A 643 -8.23 -15.17 -30.28
C ASP A 643 -7.27 -13.99 -30.58
N TRP A 644 -6.82 -13.23 -29.56
CA TRP A 644 -5.86 -12.15 -29.80
C TRP A 644 -4.41 -12.60 -29.67
N THR A 645 -3.56 -12.05 -30.54
CA THR A 645 -2.11 -12.27 -30.55
C THR A 645 -1.29 -11.06 -30.09
N GLY A 646 -1.94 -9.98 -29.63
CA GLY A 646 -1.23 -8.77 -29.15
C GLY A 646 -1.18 -7.58 -30.11
N GLU A 647 -1.57 -7.79 -31.37
CA GLU A 647 -1.45 -6.79 -32.45
C GLU A 647 -2.76 -6.64 -33.24
N PHE A 648 -3.06 -5.41 -33.69
CA PHE A 648 -4.06 -5.13 -34.71
C PHE A 648 -3.40 -5.10 -36.10
N GLU A 649 -3.72 -6.07 -36.94
CA GLU A 649 -3.48 -5.94 -38.38
C GLU A 649 -4.46 -4.95 -39.00
N LEU A 650 -4.01 -4.20 -40.02
CA LEU A 650 -4.81 -3.16 -40.71
C LEU A 650 -6.23 -3.63 -41.12
N GLN A 651 -6.38 -4.84 -41.65
CA GLN A 651 -7.69 -5.35 -42.08
C GLN A 651 -8.64 -5.60 -40.90
N ARG A 652 -8.10 -6.11 -39.79
CA ARG A 652 -8.87 -6.36 -38.57
C ARG A 652 -9.22 -5.06 -37.87
N PHE A 653 -8.30 -4.09 -37.85
CA PHE A 653 -8.53 -2.73 -37.37
C PHE A 653 -9.69 -2.06 -38.11
N ILE A 654 -9.65 -2.05 -39.44
CA ILE A 654 -10.73 -1.47 -40.27
C ILE A 654 -12.06 -2.19 -40.00
N SER A 655 -12.04 -3.53 -39.92
CA SER A 655 -13.26 -4.29 -39.62
C SER A 655 -13.81 -3.94 -38.24
N ALA A 656 -12.97 -3.83 -37.21
CA ALA A 656 -13.41 -3.50 -35.86
C ALA A 656 -14.11 -2.13 -35.81
N PHE A 657 -13.53 -1.11 -36.42
CA PHE A 657 -14.13 0.24 -36.54
C PHE A 657 -15.40 0.28 -37.40
N GLN A 658 -15.65 -0.70 -38.27
CA GLN A 658 -16.83 -0.70 -39.14
C GLN A 658 -17.97 -1.61 -38.66
N THR A 659 -17.64 -2.74 -38.04
CA THR A 659 -18.61 -3.81 -37.74
C THR A 659 -18.90 -3.96 -36.25
N ASN A 660 -17.98 -3.56 -35.36
CA ASN A 660 -18.13 -3.76 -33.93
C ASN A 660 -18.60 -2.46 -33.23
N SER A 661 -19.90 -2.38 -32.97
CA SER A 661 -20.48 -1.23 -32.28
C SER A 661 -20.05 -1.12 -30.82
N ALA A 662 -19.77 -2.24 -30.14
CA ALA A 662 -19.32 -2.22 -28.74
C ALA A 662 -17.90 -1.64 -28.65
N PHE A 663 -16.98 -2.12 -29.50
CA PHE A 663 -15.65 -1.57 -29.68
C PHE A 663 -15.68 -0.05 -29.95
N LEU A 664 -16.48 0.41 -30.91
CA LEU A 664 -16.61 1.83 -31.23
C LEU A 664 -17.12 2.68 -30.06
N GLN A 665 -18.07 2.16 -29.26
CA GLN A 665 -18.57 2.89 -28.09
C GLN A 665 -17.48 3.07 -27.03
N LYS A 666 -16.61 2.07 -26.86
CA LYS A 666 -15.47 2.16 -25.94
C LYS A 666 -14.40 3.13 -26.44
N VAL A 667 -14.06 3.09 -27.74
CA VAL A 667 -13.16 4.09 -28.37
C VAL A 667 -13.72 5.51 -28.27
N SER A 668 -15.03 5.68 -28.49
CA SER A 668 -15.74 6.95 -28.32
C SER A 668 -15.69 7.45 -26.87
N HIS A 669 -15.86 6.55 -25.89
CA HIS A 669 -15.74 6.92 -24.49
C HIS A 669 -14.32 7.35 -24.12
N ALA A 670 -13.31 6.60 -24.58
CA ALA A 670 -11.90 6.85 -24.29
C ALA A 670 -11.43 8.22 -24.83
N THR A 671 -11.84 8.56 -26.06
CA THR A 671 -11.40 9.76 -26.78
C THR A 671 -12.28 10.99 -26.52
N GLY A 672 -13.50 10.78 -26.01
CA GLY A 672 -14.50 11.82 -25.84
C GLY A 672 -15.17 12.28 -27.14
N LEU A 673 -14.83 11.68 -28.29
CA LEU A 673 -15.45 11.97 -29.59
C LEU A 673 -16.72 11.13 -29.80
N PRO A 674 -17.79 11.67 -30.43
CA PRO A 674 -19.00 10.91 -30.68
C PRO A 674 -18.75 9.72 -31.61
N ALA A 675 -19.36 8.56 -31.30
CA ALA A 675 -19.23 7.35 -32.11
C ALA A 675 -19.64 7.56 -33.59
N GLU A 676 -20.54 8.51 -33.88
CA GLU A 676 -20.94 8.84 -35.24
C GLU A 676 -19.82 9.44 -36.09
N GLU A 677 -18.80 10.05 -35.46
CA GLU A 677 -17.64 10.59 -36.20
C GLU A 677 -16.77 9.45 -36.73
N TYR A 678 -16.48 8.46 -35.89
CA TYR A 678 -15.74 7.26 -36.28
C TYR A 678 -16.48 6.44 -37.34
N GLN A 679 -17.81 6.35 -37.28
CA GLN A 679 -18.61 5.62 -38.26
C GLN A 679 -18.62 6.27 -39.65
N ARG A 680 -18.29 7.57 -39.76
CA ARG A 680 -18.24 8.27 -41.05
C ARG A 680 -16.91 8.06 -41.77
N LEU A 681 -15.87 7.64 -41.04
CA LEU A 681 -14.54 7.39 -41.59
C LEU A 681 -14.61 6.28 -42.63
N GLN A 682 -14.06 6.57 -43.82
CA GLN A 682 -13.91 5.56 -44.86
C GLN A 682 -12.71 4.67 -44.56
N ALA A 683 -12.60 3.53 -45.27
CA ALA A 683 -11.45 2.63 -45.11
C ALA A 683 -10.10 3.31 -45.40
N SER A 684 -10.08 4.38 -46.21
CA SER A 684 -8.89 5.22 -46.41
C SER A 684 -8.53 6.01 -45.16
N ASP A 685 -9.52 6.61 -44.50
CA ASP A 685 -9.30 7.48 -43.34
C ASP A 685 -8.93 6.65 -42.10
N LEU A 686 -9.51 5.44 -41.99
CA LEU A 686 -9.10 4.45 -40.99
C LEU A 686 -7.70 3.90 -41.24
N LYS A 687 -7.25 3.85 -42.49
CA LYS A 687 -5.88 3.51 -42.81
C LYS A 687 -4.93 4.64 -42.40
N ASP A 688 -5.28 5.89 -42.67
CA ASP A 688 -4.47 7.03 -42.25
C ASP A 688 -4.39 7.11 -40.71
N LEU A 689 -5.49 6.79 -40.02
CA LEU A 689 -5.50 6.65 -38.56
C LEU A 689 -4.59 5.50 -38.11
N PHE A 690 -4.70 4.33 -38.73
CA PHE A 690 -3.84 3.18 -38.43
C PHE A 690 -2.35 3.52 -38.61
N ASP A 691 -1.98 4.10 -39.75
CA ASP A 691 -0.60 4.48 -40.07
C ASP A 691 -0.08 5.59 -39.12
N ALA A 692 -0.97 6.32 -38.42
CA ALA A 692 -0.61 7.28 -37.39
C ALA A 692 -0.50 6.67 -35.98
N LEU A 693 -1.16 5.54 -35.74
CA LEU A 693 -1.07 4.76 -34.49
C LEU A 693 0.15 3.85 -34.50
N ASP A 694 0.50 3.28 -35.65
CA ASP A 694 1.68 2.43 -35.89
C ASP A 694 2.95 3.30 -35.86
N MET A 695 3.46 3.57 -34.66
CA MET A 695 4.55 4.51 -34.42
C MET A 695 5.91 3.89 -34.73
N ASP A 696 6.04 2.58 -34.60
CA ASP A 696 7.25 1.84 -34.91
C ASP A 696 7.32 1.37 -36.38
N PHE A 697 6.25 1.59 -37.15
CA PHE A 697 6.08 1.18 -38.54
C PHE A 697 6.19 -0.35 -38.72
N SER A 698 5.82 -1.12 -37.71
CA SER A 698 5.76 -2.59 -37.74
C SER A 698 4.73 -3.10 -38.73
N GLY A 699 3.74 -2.27 -39.12
CA GLY A 699 2.60 -2.65 -39.95
C GLY A 699 1.45 -3.24 -39.15
N THR A 700 1.53 -3.15 -37.83
CA THR A 700 0.59 -3.61 -36.82
C THR A 700 0.44 -2.53 -35.75
N VAL A 701 -0.71 -2.49 -35.06
CA VAL A 701 -0.90 -1.57 -33.92
C VAL A 701 -0.94 -2.39 -32.64
N SER A 702 0.07 -2.21 -31.79
CA SER A 702 0.19 -2.82 -30.47
C SER A 702 -0.76 -2.19 -29.44
N PHE A 703 -0.85 -2.77 -28.24
CA PHE A 703 -1.66 -2.21 -27.16
C PHE A 703 -1.20 -0.81 -26.74
N SER A 704 0.10 -0.62 -26.55
CA SER A 704 0.70 0.66 -26.15
C SER A 704 0.43 1.73 -27.20
N GLU A 705 0.65 1.44 -28.47
CA GLU A 705 0.37 2.34 -29.59
C GLU A 705 -1.10 2.73 -29.69
N PHE A 706 -2.00 1.76 -29.47
CA PHE A 706 -3.43 2.04 -29.44
C PHE A 706 -3.80 2.97 -28.28
N VAL A 707 -3.29 2.71 -27.07
CA VAL A 707 -3.55 3.56 -25.89
C VAL A 707 -2.99 4.97 -26.10
N GLU A 708 -1.73 5.09 -26.53
CA GLU A 708 -1.06 6.37 -26.75
C GLU A 708 -1.78 7.19 -27.82
N GLY A 709 -2.20 6.55 -28.91
CA GLY A 709 -2.91 7.22 -29.97
C GLY A 709 -4.32 7.67 -29.60
N LEU A 710 -5.06 6.86 -28.83
CA LEU A 710 -6.35 7.29 -28.27
C LEU A 710 -6.17 8.46 -27.29
N ALA A 711 -5.13 8.44 -26.46
CA ALA A 711 -4.77 9.55 -25.58
C ALA A 711 -4.40 10.82 -26.36
N ALA A 712 -3.68 10.69 -27.48
CA ALA A 712 -3.36 11.82 -28.36
C ALA A 712 -4.62 12.43 -28.99
N ILE A 713 -5.56 11.60 -29.47
CA ILE A 713 -6.83 12.06 -30.02
C ILE A 713 -7.65 12.79 -28.96
N ARG A 714 -7.71 12.24 -27.74
CA ARG A 714 -8.41 12.87 -26.61
C ARG A 714 -7.84 14.26 -26.30
N ARG A 715 -6.51 14.38 -26.18
CA ARG A 715 -5.84 15.67 -25.94
C ARG A 715 -6.14 16.69 -27.04
N ALA A 716 -6.08 16.27 -28.30
CA ALA A 716 -6.39 17.14 -29.43
C ALA A 716 -7.86 17.62 -29.40
N HIS A 717 -8.79 16.74 -29.03
CA HIS A 717 -10.21 17.09 -28.89
C HIS A 717 -10.45 18.05 -27.70
N GLU A 718 -9.86 17.77 -26.54
CA GLU A 718 -9.95 18.64 -25.37
C GLU A 718 -9.33 20.03 -25.63
N ALA A 719 -8.19 20.09 -26.33
CA ALA A 719 -7.58 21.34 -26.76
C ALA A 719 -8.46 22.12 -27.75
N ALA A 720 -9.12 21.44 -28.70
CA ALA A 720 -10.05 22.08 -29.64
C ALA A 720 -11.29 22.65 -28.93
N ILE A 721 -11.82 21.96 -27.92
CA ILE A 721 -12.92 22.48 -27.07
C ILE A 721 -12.46 23.74 -26.32
N LEU A 722 -11.22 23.77 -25.83
CA LEU A 722 -10.62 24.91 -25.15
C LEU A 722 -10.24 26.09 -26.07
N GLU A 723 -10.15 25.89 -27.38
CA GLU A 723 -10.02 26.98 -28.36
C GLU A 723 -11.37 27.62 -28.73
N GLU A 724 -12.47 26.86 -28.72
CA GLU A 724 -13.83 27.40 -28.95
C GLU A 724 -14.45 28.07 -27.71
N VAL A 725 -13.92 27.80 -26.51
CA VAL A 725 -14.24 28.49 -25.26
C VAL A 725 -13.08 29.47 -24.96
N PRO A 726 -13.31 30.74 -24.58
CA PRO A 726 -12.20 31.65 -24.32
C PRO A 726 -11.37 31.20 -23.10
N SER A 727 -10.25 30.52 -23.38
CA SER A 727 -9.05 30.28 -22.56
C SER A 727 -9.23 29.85 -21.09
N PRO A 728 -8.57 28.77 -20.62
CA PRO A 728 -8.55 28.36 -19.21
C PRO A 728 -7.76 29.30 -18.28
N THR A 729 -7.30 30.47 -18.74
CA THR A 729 -7.04 31.60 -17.82
C THR A 729 -8.34 32.15 -17.20
N ALA A 730 -9.50 31.70 -17.71
CA ALA A 730 -10.81 31.99 -17.18
C ALA A 730 -11.04 31.43 -15.77
N SER A 731 -10.39 30.37 -15.29
CA SER A 731 -10.66 29.93 -13.89
C SER A 731 -10.10 30.92 -12.86
N ARG A 732 -8.94 31.53 -13.11
CA ARG A 732 -8.38 32.60 -12.25
C ARG A 732 -9.07 33.94 -12.49
N LYS A 733 -9.47 34.24 -13.73
CA LYS A 733 -10.12 35.51 -14.08
C LYS A 733 -11.62 35.52 -13.76
N VAL A 734 -12.34 34.40 -13.83
CA VAL A 734 -13.75 34.26 -13.43
C VAL A 734 -13.89 34.26 -11.92
N VAL A 735 -12.96 33.66 -11.16
CA VAL A 735 -12.95 33.80 -9.69
C VAL A 735 -12.66 35.25 -9.29
N LYS A 736 -11.69 35.92 -9.95
CA LYS A 736 -11.33 37.32 -9.69
C LYS A 736 -12.41 38.31 -10.18
N ASP A 737 -13.00 38.09 -11.36
CA ASP A 737 -14.07 38.90 -11.93
C ASP A 737 -15.41 38.64 -11.24
N ALA A 738 -15.70 37.44 -10.72
CA ALA A 738 -16.87 37.19 -9.86
C ALA A 738 -16.70 37.81 -8.47
N MET A 739 -15.47 37.82 -7.92
CA MET A 739 -15.12 38.57 -6.71
C MET A 739 -15.24 40.09 -6.90
N VAL A 740 -14.92 40.61 -8.09
CA VAL A 740 -14.98 42.04 -8.43
C VAL A 740 -16.37 42.50 -8.86
N GLN A 741 -17.15 41.66 -9.55
CA GLN A 741 -18.52 41.99 -10.02
C GLN A 741 -19.61 41.72 -8.98
N GLY A 742 -19.34 40.86 -7.98
CA GLY A 742 -20.25 40.58 -6.86
C GLY A 742 -20.03 41.45 -5.62
N ALA A 743 -18.90 42.14 -5.51
CA ALA A 743 -18.62 43.06 -4.41
C ALA A 743 -19.06 44.50 -4.78
N PRO A 744 -19.93 45.16 -4.00
CA PRO A 744 -20.16 46.58 -4.20
C PRO A 744 -18.84 47.34 -4.00
N GLU A 745 -18.51 48.22 -4.96
CA GLU A 745 -17.23 48.93 -5.04
C GLU A 745 -16.76 49.49 -3.68
N GLY A 746 -15.57 49.08 -3.23
CA GLY A 746 -14.88 49.65 -2.05
C GLY A 746 -14.74 48.77 -0.81
N MET A 747 -14.84 47.43 -0.92
CA MET A 747 -14.66 46.52 0.22
C MET A 747 -13.33 45.75 0.14
N ASP A 748 -12.35 46.11 0.98
CA ASP A 748 -11.04 45.43 1.08
C ASP A 748 -11.07 44.15 1.94
N SER A 749 -12.23 43.82 2.51
CA SER A 749 -12.43 42.67 3.40
C SER A 749 -13.82 42.03 3.26
N ILE A 750 -13.91 40.73 3.54
CA ILE A 750 -15.12 39.91 3.44
C ILE A 750 -15.60 39.48 4.82
N THR A 751 -16.91 39.31 5.00
CA THR A 751 -17.52 38.77 6.23
C THR A 751 -17.86 37.28 6.07
N PRO A 752 -18.05 36.54 7.17
CA PRO A 752 -18.47 35.12 7.11
C PRO A 752 -19.71 34.87 6.24
N SER A 753 -20.71 35.75 6.33
CA SER A 753 -21.92 35.69 5.51
C SER A 753 -21.66 35.99 4.04
N GLY A 754 -20.76 36.94 3.74
CA GLY A 754 -20.33 37.24 2.38
C GLY A 754 -19.57 36.08 1.73
N LEU A 755 -18.72 35.39 2.50
CA LEU A 755 -18.00 34.20 2.03
C LEU A 755 -18.93 33.03 1.72
N LYS A 756 -20.00 32.81 2.51
CA LYS A 756 -21.03 31.80 2.21
C LYS A 756 -21.71 32.06 0.86
N GLN A 757 -22.07 33.31 0.58
CA GLN A 757 -22.67 33.69 -0.70
C GLN A 757 -21.70 33.49 -1.88
N LEU A 758 -20.44 33.86 -1.70
CA LEU A 758 -19.42 33.77 -2.76
C LEU A 758 -19.10 32.32 -3.14
N MET A 759 -18.93 31.44 -2.14
CA MET A 759 -18.66 30.02 -2.38
C MET A 759 -19.87 29.28 -2.97
N SER A 760 -21.10 29.70 -2.64
CA SER A 760 -22.31 29.15 -3.26
C SER A 760 -22.48 29.48 -4.75
N LEU A 761 -21.79 30.53 -5.23
CA LEU A 761 -21.78 30.96 -6.63
C LEU A 761 -20.68 30.28 -7.45
N LEU A 762 -19.59 29.84 -6.82
CA LEU A 762 -18.43 29.28 -7.51
C LEU A 762 -18.59 27.79 -7.84
N ASP A 763 -19.18 26.99 -6.95
CA ASP A 763 -19.47 25.58 -7.24
C ASP A 763 -20.46 24.99 -6.21
N ALA A 764 -21.74 24.90 -6.56
CA ALA A 764 -22.81 24.54 -5.60
C ALA A 764 -22.78 23.07 -5.16
N ASP A 765 -22.20 22.17 -5.98
CA ASP A 765 -22.19 20.72 -5.71
C ASP A 765 -21.00 20.29 -4.84
N ARG A 766 -19.92 21.08 -4.79
CA ARG A 766 -18.70 20.78 -4.01
C ARG A 766 -18.78 21.24 -2.54
N TRP A 767 -19.51 22.33 -2.29
CA TRP A 767 -19.56 23.00 -0.98
C TRP A 767 -20.90 22.80 -0.26
N THR A 768 -21.05 21.68 0.44
CA THR A 768 -22.22 21.47 1.31
C THR A 768 -22.24 22.47 2.48
N PRO A 769 -23.41 22.82 3.03
CA PRO A 769 -23.51 23.79 4.13
C PRO A 769 -22.61 23.45 5.33
N ALA A 770 -22.43 22.16 5.62
CA ALA A 770 -21.56 21.69 6.71
C ALA A 770 -20.06 21.91 6.43
N LYS A 771 -19.60 21.73 5.19
CA LYS A 771 -18.20 22.02 4.79
C LYS A 771 -17.91 23.52 4.85
N LEU A 772 -18.87 24.32 4.41
CA LEU A 772 -18.80 25.79 4.45
C LEU A 772 -18.71 26.33 5.88
N GLU A 773 -19.42 25.73 6.84
CA GLU A 773 -19.31 26.12 8.26
C GLU A 773 -17.97 25.73 8.88
N LYS A 774 -17.42 24.56 8.54
CA LYS A 774 -16.07 24.17 8.97
C LYS A 774 -15.00 25.10 8.41
N LEU A 775 -15.07 25.44 7.12
CA LEU A 775 -14.14 26.38 6.48
C LEU A 775 -14.18 27.75 7.17
N ILE A 776 -15.39 28.30 7.37
CA ILE A 776 -15.56 29.59 8.04
C ILE A 776 -15.05 29.55 9.48
N ALA A 777 -15.23 28.46 10.21
CA ALA A 777 -14.72 28.34 11.57
C ALA A 777 -13.18 28.30 11.65
N GLY A 778 -12.51 27.78 10.61
CA GLY A 778 -11.06 27.64 10.55
C GLY A 778 -10.29 28.88 10.08
N LEU A 779 -10.98 29.88 9.53
CA LEU A 779 -10.33 31.08 8.97
C LEU A 779 -9.99 32.11 10.07
N PRO A 780 -8.84 32.80 9.96
CA PRO A 780 -8.37 33.74 10.98
C PRO A 780 -9.04 35.11 10.86
N TRP A 781 -10.31 35.20 11.30
CA TRP A 781 -11.08 36.44 11.29
C TRP A 781 -10.47 37.51 12.21
N THR A 782 -10.38 38.75 11.73
CA THR A 782 -9.98 39.90 12.54
C THR A 782 -11.12 40.92 12.54
N ASN A 783 -11.64 41.25 13.74
CA ASN A 783 -12.83 42.09 13.90
C ASN A 783 -14.06 41.66 13.08
N GLY A 784 -14.24 40.34 12.89
CA GLY A 784 -15.38 39.78 12.15
C GLY A 784 -15.27 39.89 10.61
N THR A 785 -14.09 40.26 10.10
CA THR A 785 -13.80 40.34 8.66
C THR A 785 -12.47 39.68 8.32
N LEU A 786 -12.29 39.27 7.07
CA LEU A 786 -11.04 38.73 6.53
C LEU A 786 -10.63 39.55 5.31
N PRO A 787 -9.38 40.06 5.22
CA PRO A 787 -8.91 40.75 4.03
C PRO A 787 -8.99 39.86 2.79
N LEU A 788 -9.48 40.39 1.67
CA LEU A 788 -9.67 39.61 0.45
C LEU A 788 -8.36 39.03 -0.10
N SER A 789 -7.23 39.73 0.07
CA SER A 789 -5.90 39.21 -0.30
C SER A 789 -5.53 37.93 0.44
N LYS A 790 -5.71 37.91 1.78
CA LYS A 790 -5.45 36.73 2.59
C LYS A 790 -6.41 35.57 2.33
N LEU A 791 -7.65 35.87 1.94
CA LEU A 791 -8.59 34.83 1.55
C LEU A 791 -8.14 34.13 0.26
N VAL A 792 -7.61 34.89 -0.70
CA VAL A 792 -7.06 34.33 -1.95
C VAL A 792 -5.88 33.43 -1.63
N ASP A 793 -4.96 33.87 -0.76
CA ASP A 793 -3.79 33.07 -0.34
C ASP A 793 -4.14 31.80 0.44
N LEU A 794 -5.33 31.73 1.08
CA LEU A 794 -5.80 30.58 1.86
C LEU A 794 -6.72 29.62 1.07
N LEU A 795 -7.21 30.05 -0.10
CA LEU A 795 -8.05 29.23 -0.99
C LEU A 795 -7.23 28.58 -2.12
N TYR A 796 -6.05 29.14 -2.41
CA TYR A 796 -4.94 28.40 -3.02
C TYR A 796 -4.35 27.43 -2.00
#